data_AF-A0A2W4N3Q4-F1
#
_entry.id   AF-A0A2W4N3Q4-F1
#
_cell.length_a   1.000
_cell.length_b   1.000
_cell.length_c   1.000
_cell.angle_alpha   90.00
_cell.angle_beta   90.00
_cell.angle_gamma   90.00
#
_symmetry.space_group_name_H-M   'P 1'
#
loop_
_entity.id
_entity.type
_entity.pdbx_description
1 polymer ?
#
loop_
_entity_poly.entity_id
_entity_poly.type
_entity_poly.pdbx_seq_one_letter_code
_entity_poly.pdbx_strand_id
1 'polypeptide(L)'
;MNSLPRLRGSRFAATVISMVAFALFGCGGGEERTDPSEQDVVEIEPFPSTVMLTDADLADIEVSETDGIIELSADAPSATELRKGRVFVAGRSERTPNGLLRIVKSVETDGDRLRLETLHAPLQLAFRKVHIEAARRSTGDLGALEGESDREPLALGGVGASKSLEAILFDGDGDEDTNNDQIAVNGELSGNVEFEFELDFDWGAFEDLPGFVEDCVNGLLELEFDCSLTELLPEAKTSLVVTPSLGSRLDLEGAAVLDFEKEVQLFQSNLGVLVFGPIVITPNVRILATVEGAASARFATSVDAALHFDTSVSLSSRNPGAPDFQPPMLRDVTFDARPPEVTLMARARAGLGVELGLLVYGVVGPYARAEGYGEIDANVFRSPCVELRAGLAGRLGLRLSTPAILFLEPIDLFDWHADFDVLSTVLDVPVPPCEPPPDASTLPPGAGPDGEHLANPTFEPWSRTLDSVFHSGGAIPGGSTYWIDQGRAIDGRIVVGGRGAEALVKIDENGNVIWVKSLEDANGFTLHPVRTIPTRDAAMLVLAEPDFPPLWLVKVTQSGTVLWSRTLEIPDVVSCGLKPVGLTRDSGDGFFVLTACTFTHAFHRIHIDAHGEVLSAVKVTDPNASGLEATVATRVGDDVFVAGQLRHAGEPDSMFGLRQTEEGELVFARRYVACDEGPDVFPVRAVVSPEGDVTVAGRGGAEHNGFVARLKPNGSVGFASFPGFGFGLGSVFVVDSIAELPTTGYIVGGSSVRLTGDGMLEVPNFTLLQLDAVGKPIWSRHYTLQGADGKARAAAQTDLTLTDDGGILVSGYAQQSETSTREDLWVMKVFARDGHIDFESNKAIASDPDDPADAITNLTCSLSAERWEPEIEDDPGVATVPDEATSVPWRLRDRPRFRAPSARRRVSR
;
A
#
# COMPACT_ATOMS: atom_id res chain seq x y z
N MET A 1 -51.89 -6.77 -36.91
CA MET A 1 -53.06 -5.90 -36.66
C MET A 1 -52.55 -4.45 -36.63
N ASN A 2 -53.04 -3.68 -37.61
CA ASN A 2 -53.10 -2.21 -37.79
C ASN A 2 -52.05 -1.32 -37.08
N SER A 3 -51.33 -0.40 -37.73
CA SER A 3 -51.39 0.12 -39.10
C SER A 3 -50.19 1.08 -39.36
N LEU A 4 -49.33 0.68 -40.31
CA LEU A 4 -48.63 1.39 -41.41
C LEU A 4 -48.62 2.96 -41.56
N PRO A 5 -47.70 3.52 -42.40
CA PRO A 5 -46.86 4.72 -42.21
C PRO A 5 -47.22 5.89 -43.17
N ARG A 6 -46.41 6.97 -43.24
CA ARG A 6 -45.96 7.60 -44.53
C ARG A 6 -45.05 8.83 -44.40
N LEU A 7 -44.09 8.87 -45.33
CA LEU A 7 -43.16 9.93 -45.73
C LEU A 7 -43.82 11.19 -46.34
N ARG A 8 -43.10 12.33 -46.25
CA ARG A 8 -42.77 13.35 -47.30
C ARG A 8 -42.40 14.67 -46.57
N GLY A 9 -41.42 15.48 -46.95
CA GLY A 9 -40.82 15.77 -48.25
C GLY A 9 -40.72 17.30 -48.37
N SER A 10 -39.50 17.80 -48.60
CA SER A 10 -39.07 19.20 -48.75
C SER A 10 -39.99 20.14 -49.55
N ARG A 11 -40.03 21.44 -49.20
CA ARG A 11 -40.05 22.58 -50.15
C ARG A 11 -39.41 23.85 -49.60
N PHE A 12 -38.54 24.42 -50.45
CA PHE A 12 -37.88 25.72 -50.43
C PHE A 12 -38.83 26.90 -50.72
N ALA A 13 -38.53 28.09 -50.18
CA ALA A 13 -38.53 29.44 -50.80
C ALA A 13 -38.50 30.51 -49.68
N ALA A 14 -37.36 31.19 -49.44
CA ALA A 14 -36.95 32.48 -50.01
C ALA A 14 -37.95 33.61 -49.69
N THR A 15 -37.59 34.72 -49.04
CA THR A 15 -36.81 35.87 -49.58
C THR A 15 -36.78 36.91 -48.42
N VAL A 16 -35.73 37.70 -48.11
CA VAL A 16 -35.51 39.07 -48.65
C VAL A 16 -34.39 39.76 -47.84
N ILE A 17 -33.32 40.13 -48.56
CA ILE A 17 -32.50 41.36 -48.53
C ILE A 17 -31.57 41.64 -47.34
N SER A 18 -30.27 41.51 -47.68
CA SER A 18 -29.16 42.28 -47.12
C SER A 18 -28.99 43.59 -47.92
N MET A 19 -28.79 44.72 -47.24
CA MET A 19 -28.00 45.82 -47.77
C MET A 19 -27.36 46.67 -46.67
N VAL A 20 -26.07 46.92 -46.90
CA VAL A 20 -25.02 47.52 -46.07
C VAL A 20 -25.20 49.03 -45.87
N ALA A 21 -24.76 49.54 -44.71
CA ALA A 21 -24.29 50.93 -44.58
C ALA A 21 -22.99 51.00 -43.75
N PHE A 22 -21.99 51.61 -44.36
CA PHE A 22 -20.63 51.90 -43.89
C PHE A 22 -20.61 53.08 -42.91
N ALA A 23 -19.83 53.00 -41.82
CA ALA A 23 -19.22 54.14 -41.12
C ALA A 23 -17.97 53.62 -40.38
N LEU A 24 -16.79 53.74 -41.00
CA LEU A 24 -15.75 54.75 -40.75
C LEU A 24 -14.88 54.46 -39.51
N PHE A 25 -13.59 54.28 -39.81
CA PHE A 25 -12.46 54.19 -38.90
C PHE A 25 -12.42 55.33 -37.86
N GLY A 26 -12.26 54.96 -36.60
CA GLY A 26 -11.63 55.78 -35.57
C GLY A 26 -10.53 54.97 -34.89
N CYS A 27 -9.27 55.34 -35.10
CA CYS A 27 -8.18 54.94 -34.22
C CYS A 27 -8.40 55.58 -32.84
N GLY A 28 -8.31 54.81 -31.76
CA GLY A 28 -8.25 55.36 -30.41
C GLY A 28 -8.27 54.27 -29.34
N GLY A 29 -7.13 54.12 -28.65
CA GLY A 29 -7.04 53.47 -27.34
C GLY A 29 -6.88 51.96 -27.40
N GLY A 30 -5.66 51.47 -27.13
CA GLY A 30 -5.55 50.17 -26.49
C GLY A 30 -6.23 50.30 -25.13
N GLU A 31 -7.26 49.49 -24.89
CA GLU A 31 -7.69 49.19 -23.53
C GLU A 31 -6.59 48.33 -22.92
N GLU A 32 -5.62 48.99 -22.29
CA GLU A 32 -4.99 48.44 -21.09
C GLU A 32 -6.13 47.95 -20.21
N ARG A 33 -6.25 46.64 -20.09
CA ARG A 33 -7.14 46.00 -19.13
C ARG A 33 -6.67 46.48 -17.77
N THR A 34 -7.41 47.41 -17.20
CA THR A 34 -7.17 47.99 -15.88
C THR A 34 -7.11 46.86 -14.85
N ASP A 35 -6.08 46.91 -13.99
CA ASP A 35 -5.91 46.07 -12.80
C ASP A 35 -7.25 45.80 -12.10
N PRO A 36 -7.57 44.56 -11.69
CA PRO A 36 -8.65 44.32 -10.75
C PRO A 36 -8.19 44.80 -9.37
N SER A 37 -8.23 46.11 -9.14
CA SER A 37 -8.31 46.64 -7.80
C SER A 37 -9.78 46.55 -7.36
N GLU A 38 -10.24 45.36 -6.98
CA GLU A 38 -11.52 45.19 -6.29
C GLU A 38 -11.31 45.41 -4.79
N GLN A 39 -12.16 46.24 -4.19
CA GLN A 39 -12.18 46.49 -2.75
C GLN A 39 -12.81 45.26 -2.09
N ASP A 40 -12.04 44.54 -1.27
CA ASP A 40 -12.58 43.44 -0.45
C ASP A 40 -13.83 43.92 0.30
N VAL A 41 -14.90 43.11 0.27
CA VAL A 41 -16.10 43.36 1.07
C VAL A 41 -15.96 42.58 2.36
N VAL A 42 -15.92 43.28 3.49
CA VAL A 42 -15.74 42.66 4.81
C VAL A 42 -16.74 43.25 5.80
N GLU A 43 -17.71 42.44 6.21
CA GLU A 43 -18.61 42.71 7.33
C GLU A 43 -18.47 41.60 8.36
N ILE A 44 -17.91 41.92 9.54
CA ILE A 44 -17.69 40.94 10.61
C ILE A 44 -18.24 41.53 11.91
N GLU A 45 -19.11 40.78 12.57
CA GLU A 45 -19.68 41.14 13.87
C GLU A 45 -19.49 39.99 14.85
N PRO A 46 -18.59 40.10 15.84
CA PRO A 46 -18.45 39.11 16.90
C PRO A 46 -19.66 39.13 17.85
N PHE A 47 -19.95 38.00 18.49
CA PHE A 47 -20.90 38.00 19.60
C PHE A 47 -20.35 38.81 20.78
N PRO A 48 -21.21 39.47 21.58
CA PRO A 48 -20.79 40.11 22.83
C PRO A 48 -20.14 39.14 23.83
N SER A 49 -20.44 37.85 23.72
CA SER A 49 -19.84 36.77 24.52
C SER A 49 -18.47 36.32 24.02
N THR A 50 -18.03 36.75 22.83
CA THR A 50 -16.73 36.37 22.28
C THR A 50 -15.63 37.25 22.85
N VAL A 51 -14.60 36.62 23.42
CA VAL A 51 -13.46 37.34 23.98
C VAL A 51 -12.46 37.62 22.87
N MET A 52 -12.32 38.89 22.49
CA MET A 52 -11.35 39.33 21.49
C MET A 52 -10.05 39.69 22.21
N LEU A 53 -8.99 38.90 22.02
CA LEU A 53 -7.70 39.20 22.65
C LEU A 53 -7.13 40.50 22.07
N THR A 54 -6.66 41.36 22.97
CA THR A 54 -6.04 42.64 22.64
C THR A 54 -4.58 42.45 22.23
N ASP A 55 -3.99 43.45 21.57
CA ASP A 55 -2.57 43.44 21.23
C ASP A 55 -1.66 43.25 22.48
N ALA A 56 -2.12 43.70 23.65
CA ALA A 56 -1.40 43.49 24.91
C ALA A 56 -1.49 42.03 25.40
N ASP A 57 -2.63 41.37 25.21
CA ASP A 57 -2.76 39.93 25.49
C ASP A 57 -1.87 39.11 24.54
N LEU A 58 -1.84 39.49 23.25
CA LEU A 58 -1.05 38.81 22.20
C LEU A 58 0.46 38.98 22.36
N ALA A 59 0.94 40.05 23.02
CA ALA A 59 2.36 40.24 23.28
C ALA A 59 2.94 39.21 24.27
N ASP A 60 2.10 38.73 25.19
CA ASP A 60 2.46 37.81 26.27
C ASP A 60 1.89 36.39 26.12
N ILE A 61 1.10 36.13 25.06
CA ILE A 61 0.54 34.81 24.76
C ILE A 61 1.66 33.81 24.49
N GLU A 62 1.57 32.61 25.04
CA GLU A 62 2.45 31.50 24.68
C GLU A 62 1.57 30.32 24.30
N VAL A 63 1.78 29.81 23.08
CA VAL A 63 1.12 28.62 22.60
C VAL A 63 2.10 27.47 22.81
N SER A 64 1.69 26.45 23.53
CA SER A 64 2.53 25.27 23.77
C SER A 64 2.86 24.56 22.47
N GLU A 65 4.01 23.85 22.42
CA GLU A 65 4.35 22.95 21.32
C GLU A 65 3.29 21.86 21.11
N THR A 66 2.53 21.51 22.16
CA THR A 66 1.33 20.69 22.07
C THR A 66 0.12 21.59 21.92
N ASP A 67 -0.55 21.53 20.77
CA ASP A 67 -1.72 22.38 20.53
C ASP A 67 -2.86 22.09 21.54
N GLY A 68 -3.59 23.13 21.91
CA GLY A 68 -4.67 23.07 22.91
C GLY A 68 -4.30 23.63 24.28
N ILE A 69 -3.03 23.95 24.55
CA ILE A 69 -2.60 24.64 25.77
C ILE A 69 -2.10 26.04 25.42
N ILE A 70 -2.73 27.05 26.02
CA ILE A 70 -2.42 28.46 25.81
C ILE A 70 -2.17 29.12 27.15
N GLU A 71 -1.06 29.84 27.26
CA GLU A 71 -0.70 30.57 28.45
C GLU A 71 -0.66 32.07 28.22
N LEU A 72 -1.09 32.83 29.21
CA LEU A 72 -1.22 34.30 29.19
C LEU A 72 -0.75 34.86 30.54
N SER A 73 -0.53 36.16 30.63
CA SER A 73 -0.41 36.80 31.94
C SER A 73 -1.75 36.75 32.70
N ALA A 74 -1.72 36.50 34.01
CA ALA A 74 -2.91 36.61 34.85
C ALA A 74 -3.43 38.06 34.96
N ASP A 75 -2.55 39.04 34.72
CA ASP A 75 -2.89 40.47 34.67
C ASP A 75 -3.29 40.94 33.27
N ALA A 76 -3.37 40.04 32.29
CA ALA A 76 -3.73 40.38 30.92
C ALA A 76 -5.15 41.00 30.87
N PRO A 77 -5.39 42.03 30.05
CA PRO A 77 -6.69 42.70 29.95
C PRO A 77 -7.89 41.75 29.80
N SER A 78 -7.72 40.67 29.03
CA SER A 78 -8.77 39.70 28.76
C SER A 78 -8.85 38.54 29.77
N ALA A 79 -7.93 38.46 30.74
CA ALA A 79 -7.79 37.31 31.66
C ALA A 79 -9.07 37.02 32.46
N THR A 80 -9.80 38.05 32.87
CA THR A 80 -11.01 37.87 33.71
C THR A 80 -12.24 37.37 32.95
N GLU A 81 -12.21 37.45 31.62
CA GLU A 81 -13.27 37.03 30.70
C GLU A 81 -13.07 35.62 30.15
N LEU A 82 -11.83 35.12 30.17
CA LEU A 82 -11.46 33.77 29.77
C LEU A 82 -11.87 32.77 30.86
N ARG A 83 -12.97 32.06 30.63
CA ARG A 83 -13.57 31.08 31.56
C ARG A 83 -14.04 29.86 30.78
N LYS A 84 -14.19 28.71 31.45
CA LYS A 84 -14.75 27.48 30.84
C LYS A 84 -16.02 27.79 30.02
N GLY A 85 -16.08 27.27 28.81
CA GLY A 85 -17.19 27.46 27.85
C GLY A 85 -17.09 28.72 27.00
N ARG A 86 -16.17 29.65 27.29
CA ARG A 86 -16.02 30.89 26.51
C ARG A 86 -15.26 30.65 25.22
N VAL A 87 -15.72 31.29 24.15
CA VAL A 87 -15.00 31.37 22.87
C VAL A 87 -14.11 32.60 22.88
N PHE A 88 -12.87 32.46 22.42
CA PHE A 88 -11.96 33.59 22.23
C PHE A 88 -11.27 33.54 20.87
N VAL A 89 -10.90 34.74 20.40
CA VAL A 89 -10.20 34.95 19.13
C VAL A 89 -8.88 35.66 19.41
N ALA A 90 -7.80 35.06 18.93
CA ALA A 90 -6.47 35.66 18.90
C ALA A 90 -6.13 36.08 17.46
N GLY A 91 -5.89 37.37 17.24
CA GLY A 91 -5.46 37.87 15.94
C GLY A 91 -4.04 37.42 15.57
N ARG A 92 -3.58 37.85 14.39
CA ARG A 92 -2.21 37.60 13.92
C ARG A 92 -1.17 38.31 14.82
N SER A 93 -0.17 37.57 15.29
CA SER A 93 1.01 38.09 15.98
C SER A 93 2.26 37.26 15.66
N GLU A 94 3.43 37.64 16.18
CA GLU A 94 4.65 36.80 16.06
C GLU A 94 4.47 35.42 16.71
N ARG A 95 3.65 35.32 17.76
CA ARG A 95 3.39 34.07 18.50
C ARG A 95 2.13 33.34 18.06
N THR A 96 1.26 34.02 17.32
CA THR A 96 0.05 33.48 16.70
C THR A 96 0.04 33.85 15.21
N PRO A 97 0.98 33.33 14.39
CA PRO A 97 1.15 33.76 13.00
C PRO A 97 -0.09 33.49 12.13
N ASN A 98 -0.84 32.43 12.45
CA ASN A 98 -2.10 32.08 11.80
C ASN A 98 -3.34 32.58 12.57
N GLY A 99 -3.17 33.30 13.68
CA GLY A 99 -4.27 33.56 14.63
C GLY A 99 -4.77 32.29 15.34
N LEU A 100 -5.76 32.43 16.22
CA LEU A 100 -6.40 31.32 16.94
C LEU A 100 -7.90 31.59 17.11
N LEU A 101 -8.71 30.54 17.01
CA LEU A 101 -10.12 30.55 17.39
C LEU A 101 -10.41 29.32 18.25
N ARG A 102 -10.73 29.55 19.53
CA ARG A 102 -10.73 28.49 20.55
C ARG A 102 -11.89 28.61 21.53
N ILE A 103 -12.34 27.46 22.06
CA ILE A 103 -13.21 27.37 23.24
C ILE A 103 -12.35 26.98 24.44
N VAL A 104 -12.56 27.65 25.57
CA VAL A 104 -11.87 27.35 26.83
C VAL A 104 -12.50 26.12 27.49
N LYS A 105 -11.70 25.06 27.68
CA LYS A 105 -12.09 23.84 28.40
C LYS A 105 -11.85 23.96 29.90
N SER A 106 -10.69 24.47 30.29
CA SER A 106 -10.33 24.70 31.69
C SER A 106 -9.41 25.92 31.83
N VAL A 107 -9.39 26.49 33.02
CA VAL A 107 -8.58 27.66 33.37
C VAL A 107 -7.89 27.38 34.69
N GLU A 108 -6.57 27.44 34.69
CA GLU A 108 -5.73 27.30 35.87
C GLU A 108 -4.86 28.56 36.01
N THR A 109 -4.75 29.08 37.23
CA THR A 109 -3.86 30.20 37.51
C THR A 109 -2.66 29.66 38.27
N ASP A 110 -1.47 29.79 37.69
CA ASP A 110 -0.20 29.43 38.32
C ASP A 110 0.67 30.68 38.47
N GLY A 111 0.70 31.21 39.69
CA GLY A 111 1.38 32.48 39.99
C GLY A 111 0.84 33.65 39.15
N ASP A 112 1.71 34.27 38.36
CA ASP A 112 1.41 35.42 37.50
C ASP A 112 0.94 34.99 36.09
N ARG A 113 0.67 33.69 35.88
CA ARG A 113 0.30 33.11 34.58
C ARG A 113 -1.09 32.46 34.63
N LEU A 114 -1.82 32.62 33.54
CA LEU A 114 -3.10 31.98 33.29
C LEU A 114 -2.90 30.89 32.23
N ARG A 115 -3.08 29.64 32.63
CA ARG A 115 -3.00 28.46 31.75
C ARG A 115 -4.40 28.04 31.34
N LEU A 116 -4.62 27.96 30.03
CA LEU A 116 -5.88 27.56 29.42
C LEU A 116 -5.69 26.21 28.73
N GLU A 117 -6.55 25.25 29.02
CA GLU A 117 -6.79 24.14 28.11
C GLU A 117 -7.94 24.50 27.19
N THR A 118 -7.81 24.22 25.90
CA THR A 118 -8.69 24.73 24.86
C THR A 118 -8.98 23.70 23.78
N LEU A 119 -10.10 23.88 23.09
CA LEU A 119 -10.49 23.15 21.88
C LEU A 119 -10.66 24.13 20.71
N HIS A 120 -10.57 23.64 19.47
CA HIS A 120 -10.93 24.43 18.30
C HIS A 120 -12.42 24.79 18.31
N ALA A 121 -12.76 25.98 17.82
CA ALA A 121 -14.14 26.45 17.74
C ALA A 121 -14.58 26.71 16.30
N PRO A 122 -15.81 26.35 15.90
CA PRO A 122 -16.41 26.84 14.67
C PRO A 122 -16.55 28.36 14.66
N LEU A 123 -16.36 28.99 13.50
CA LEU A 123 -16.53 30.44 13.29
C LEU A 123 -17.90 30.94 13.78
N GLN A 124 -18.94 30.16 13.56
CA GLN A 124 -20.32 30.50 13.93
C GLN A 124 -20.52 30.64 15.44
N LEU A 125 -19.62 30.12 16.29
CA LEU A 125 -19.70 30.33 17.74
C LEU A 125 -19.07 31.65 18.19
N ALA A 126 -18.14 32.21 17.41
CA ALA A 126 -17.48 33.47 17.72
C ALA A 126 -18.19 34.68 17.11
N PHE A 127 -18.83 34.51 15.95
CA PHE A 127 -19.38 35.63 15.19
C PHE A 127 -20.89 35.53 15.03
N ARG A 128 -21.56 36.66 15.20
CA ARG A 128 -22.99 36.86 14.92
C ARG A 128 -23.23 36.96 13.41
N LYS A 129 -22.33 37.64 12.70
CA LYS A 129 -22.39 37.83 11.25
C LYS A 129 -20.98 37.84 10.67
N VAL A 130 -20.79 37.13 9.57
CA VAL A 130 -19.57 37.20 8.72
C VAL A 130 -20.02 37.27 7.28
N HIS A 131 -19.53 38.25 6.55
CA HIS A 131 -19.62 38.36 5.09
C HIS A 131 -18.25 38.84 4.59
N ILE A 132 -17.52 37.94 3.95
CA ILE A 132 -16.20 38.23 3.35
C ILE A 132 -16.30 37.86 1.87
N GLU A 133 -15.93 38.79 1.00
CA GLU A 133 -15.71 38.58 -0.44
C GLU A 133 -14.34 39.17 -0.77
N ALA A 134 -13.40 38.32 -1.21
CA ALA A 134 -12.02 38.71 -1.45
C ALA A 134 -11.42 38.01 -2.66
N ALA A 135 -10.75 38.78 -3.53
CA ALA A 135 -10.03 38.28 -4.69
C ALA A 135 -8.52 38.47 -4.55
N ARG A 136 -7.72 37.47 -4.88
CA ARG A 136 -6.25 37.49 -4.79
C ARG A 136 -5.59 36.86 -6.01
N ARG A 137 -4.39 37.35 -6.34
CA ARG A 137 -3.55 36.85 -7.45
C ARG A 137 -2.15 36.55 -6.94
N SER A 138 -1.63 35.36 -7.25
CA SER A 138 -0.34 34.89 -6.75
C SER A 138 0.88 35.68 -7.25
N THR A 139 0.74 36.49 -8.31
CA THR A 139 1.85 37.24 -8.93
C THR A 139 2.02 38.67 -8.43
N GLY A 140 1.12 39.14 -7.56
CA GLY A 140 1.18 40.47 -6.97
C GLY A 140 0.93 40.39 -5.47
N ASP A 141 1.97 40.67 -4.68
CA ASP A 141 1.90 40.91 -3.24
C ASP A 141 1.86 39.69 -2.29
N LEU A 142 2.36 38.54 -2.76
CA LEU A 142 2.71 37.41 -1.89
C LEU A 142 4.21 37.19 -2.04
N GLY A 143 4.96 37.38 -0.95
CA GLY A 143 6.42 37.35 -0.95
C GLY A 143 7.00 36.08 -1.58
N ALA A 144 8.24 36.16 -2.05
CA ALA A 144 9.00 35.00 -2.55
C ALA A 144 8.73 33.77 -1.68
N LEU A 145 8.41 32.62 -2.29
CA LEU A 145 8.00 31.41 -1.58
C LEU A 145 9.22 30.84 -0.84
N GLU A 146 9.51 31.36 0.34
CA GLU A 146 10.43 30.73 1.29
C GLU A 146 9.69 29.52 1.89
N GLY A 147 10.16 28.33 1.54
CA GLY A 147 9.61 27.05 2.00
C GLY A 147 10.50 26.40 3.04
N GLU A 148 9.94 25.47 3.80
CA GLU A 148 10.55 24.82 4.97
C GLU A 148 11.51 23.66 4.64
N SER A 149 12.07 23.63 3.42
CA SER A 149 13.04 22.62 2.99
C SER A 149 14.43 23.22 2.86
N ASP A 150 15.49 22.43 3.03
CA ASP A 150 16.91 22.77 2.74
C ASP A 150 17.18 23.17 1.26
N ARG A 151 16.12 23.37 0.45
CA ARG A 151 16.17 23.70 -0.98
C ARG A 151 15.74 25.15 -1.20
N GLU A 152 16.35 25.80 -2.20
CA GLU A 152 16.14 27.22 -2.50
C GLU A 152 14.65 27.62 -2.61
N PRO A 153 14.27 28.85 -2.21
CA PRO A 153 12.91 29.37 -2.34
C PRO A 153 12.34 29.19 -3.76
N LEU A 154 11.05 28.90 -3.84
CA LEU A 154 10.34 28.87 -5.12
C LEU A 154 9.85 30.28 -5.45
N ALA A 155 10.05 30.72 -6.69
CA ALA A 155 9.37 31.88 -7.22
C ALA A 155 8.56 31.37 -8.40
N LEU A 156 7.27 31.10 -8.18
CA LEU A 156 6.31 30.98 -9.28
C LEU A 156 6.13 32.38 -9.89
N GLY A 157 7.14 32.82 -10.63
CA GLY A 157 7.05 34.03 -11.44
C GLY A 157 6.00 33.84 -12.53
N GLY A 158 5.47 34.95 -13.06
CA GLY A 158 4.59 34.91 -14.23
C GLY A 158 5.21 34.07 -15.37
N VAL A 159 4.35 33.51 -16.22
CA VAL A 159 4.66 32.63 -17.37
C VAL A 159 6.11 32.83 -17.89
N GLY A 160 7.02 31.92 -17.52
CA GLY A 160 8.44 31.96 -17.91
C GLY A 160 9.48 31.58 -16.85
N ALA A 161 9.11 31.51 -15.56
CA ALA A 161 9.96 30.93 -14.51
C ALA A 161 9.57 29.46 -14.29
N SER A 162 10.39 28.51 -14.74
CA SER A 162 10.21 27.07 -14.46
C SER A 162 11.16 26.60 -13.36
N LYS A 163 10.74 25.62 -12.57
CA LYS A 163 11.61 24.93 -11.60
C LYS A 163 11.61 23.44 -11.91
N SER A 164 12.81 22.87 -12.03
CA SER A 164 13.02 21.44 -12.14
C SER A 164 12.79 20.77 -10.79
N LEU A 165 12.08 19.66 -10.82
CA LEU A 165 11.73 18.80 -9.71
C LEU A 165 12.19 17.39 -10.11
N GLU A 166 13.10 16.83 -9.33
CA GLU A 166 13.57 15.46 -9.49
C GLU A 166 13.17 14.68 -8.25
N ALA A 167 12.49 13.56 -8.45
CA ALA A 167 12.05 12.67 -7.38
C ALA A 167 12.25 11.21 -7.81
N ILE A 168 13.14 10.51 -7.11
CA ILE A 168 13.23 9.05 -7.17
C ILE A 168 12.12 8.52 -6.26
N LEU A 169 11.08 7.97 -6.87
CA LEU A 169 9.92 7.44 -6.17
C LEU A 169 10.18 6.03 -5.65
N PHE A 170 11.03 5.29 -6.34
CA PHE A 170 11.42 3.93 -6.00
C PHE A 170 12.86 3.71 -6.43
N ASP A 171 13.60 2.99 -5.58
CA ASP A 171 14.94 2.49 -5.85
C ASP A 171 15.03 1.07 -5.25
N GLY A 172 15.25 0.09 -6.14
CA GLY A 172 15.18 -1.34 -5.85
C GLY A 172 16.39 -1.87 -5.09
N ASP A 173 17.55 -1.24 -5.20
CA ASP A 173 18.79 -1.68 -4.56
C ASP A 173 19.47 -0.62 -3.69
N GLY A 174 19.02 0.64 -3.77
CA GLY A 174 19.58 1.75 -3.02
C GLY A 174 20.80 2.39 -3.70
N ASP A 175 21.04 2.07 -4.98
CA ASP A 175 22.08 2.67 -5.81
C ASP A 175 21.44 3.64 -6.83
N GLU A 176 21.66 4.94 -6.61
CA GLU A 176 21.12 5.99 -7.50
C GLU A 176 21.74 5.94 -8.93
N ASP A 177 22.85 5.22 -9.12
CA ASP A 177 23.50 5.08 -10.44
C ASP A 177 22.84 4.01 -11.35
N THR A 178 21.94 3.17 -10.81
CA THR A 178 21.24 2.11 -11.57
C THR A 178 19.79 2.47 -11.90
N ASN A 179 19.56 2.96 -13.12
CA ASN A 179 18.22 3.39 -13.55
C ASN A 179 17.26 2.22 -13.87
N ASN A 180 17.73 0.98 -13.88
CA ASN A 180 16.93 -0.19 -14.31
C ASN A 180 15.97 -0.68 -13.23
N ASP A 181 16.17 -0.22 -12.01
CA ASP A 181 15.40 -0.55 -10.82
C ASP A 181 15.00 0.70 -10.05
N GLN A 182 14.84 1.80 -10.76
CA GLN A 182 14.28 3.03 -10.23
C GLN A 182 12.98 3.37 -10.94
N ILE A 183 12.11 4.08 -10.23
CA ILE A 183 11.02 4.85 -10.83
C ILE A 183 11.29 6.29 -10.47
N ALA A 184 11.62 7.10 -11.47
CA ALA A 184 11.95 8.51 -11.29
C ALA A 184 10.95 9.39 -12.03
N VAL A 185 10.58 10.48 -11.37
CA VAL A 185 9.82 11.58 -11.95
C VAL A 185 10.73 12.79 -12.04
N ASN A 186 10.94 13.24 -13.27
CA ASN A 186 11.59 14.51 -13.56
C ASN A 186 10.55 15.43 -14.16
N GLY A 187 10.34 16.59 -13.55
CA GLY A 187 9.37 17.54 -14.07
C GLY A 187 9.76 18.98 -13.91
N GLU A 188 9.29 19.82 -14.83
CA GLU A 188 9.35 21.26 -14.68
C GLU A 188 7.95 21.80 -14.40
N LEU A 189 7.81 22.68 -13.42
CA LEU A 189 6.55 23.36 -13.12
C LEU A 189 6.68 24.87 -13.28
N SER A 190 5.68 25.50 -13.90
CA SER A 190 5.52 26.95 -13.97
C SER A 190 4.04 27.31 -13.93
N GLY A 191 3.67 28.49 -13.41
CA GLY A 191 2.26 28.85 -13.32
C GLY A 191 1.94 30.00 -12.39
N ASN A 192 0.68 30.42 -12.39
CA ASN A 192 0.10 31.35 -11.43
C ASN A 192 -1.30 30.89 -11.00
N VAL A 193 -1.72 31.28 -9.81
CA VAL A 193 -3.05 30.98 -9.28
C VAL A 193 -3.75 32.27 -8.93
N GLU A 194 -4.95 32.46 -9.48
CA GLU A 194 -5.88 33.51 -9.05
C GLU A 194 -7.01 32.82 -8.29
N PHE A 195 -7.42 33.37 -7.15
CA PHE A 195 -8.55 32.85 -6.41
C PHE A 195 -9.43 33.95 -5.87
N GLU A 196 -10.73 33.66 -5.82
CA GLU A 196 -11.75 34.47 -5.18
C GLU A 196 -12.43 33.62 -4.12
N PHE A 197 -12.56 34.17 -2.93
CA PHE A 197 -13.13 33.48 -1.78
C PHE A 197 -14.28 34.30 -1.21
N GLU A 198 -15.40 33.62 -1.00
CA GLU A 198 -16.57 34.13 -0.29
C GLU A 198 -16.80 33.31 0.98
N LEU A 199 -17.17 33.98 2.07
CA LEU A 199 -17.66 33.37 3.31
C LEU A 199 -18.82 34.21 3.86
N ASP A 200 -19.99 33.60 3.96
CA ASP A 200 -21.22 34.26 4.39
C ASP A 200 -21.98 33.42 5.44
N PHE A 201 -22.27 34.02 6.59
CA PHE A 201 -23.30 33.54 7.52
C PHE A 201 -23.84 34.67 8.40
N ASP A 202 -25.11 34.55 8.79
CA ASP A 202 -25.78 35.49 9.69
C ASP A 202 -26.72 34.73 10.64
N TRP A 203 -26.55 34.95 11.94
CA TRP A 203 -27.48 34.46 12.97
C TRP A 203 -28.82 35.22 12.95
N GLY A 204 -28.95 36.28 12.18
CA GLY A 204 -30.17 37.06 12.01
C GLY A 204 -30.47 37.90 13.25
N ALA A 205 -31.63 37.68 13.87
CA ALA A 205 -32.12 38.50 14.98
C ALA A 205 -31.50 38.17 16.35
N PHE A 206 -30.65 37.13 16.44
CA PHE A 206 -29.97 36.79 17.68
C PHE A 206 -28.81 37.77 17.93
N GLU A 207 -28.86 38.47 19.07
CA GLU A 207 -27.80 39.39 19.51
C GLU A 207 -26.73 38.69 20.37
N ASP A 208 -27.08 37.56 21.00
CA ASP A 208 -26.22 36.70 21.81
C ASP A 208 -26.31 35.24 21.35
N LEU A 209 -25.34 34.42 21.76
CA LEU A 209 -25.36 32.98 21.48
C LEU A 209 -26.62 32.36 22.12
N PRO A 210 -27.45 31.60 21.37
CA PRO A 210 -28.66 31.03 21.96
C PRO A 210 -28.32 30.03 23.06
N GLY A 211 -29.04 30.08 24.19
CA GLY A 211 -28.71 29.25 25.37
C GLY A 211 -28.67 27.74 25.11
N PHE A 212 -29.47 27.22 24.18
CA PHE A 212 -29.40 25.80 23.78
C PHE A 212 -28.10 25.42 23.06
N VAL A 213 -27.44 26.38 22.39
CA VAL A 213 -26.11 26.19 21.80
C VAL A 213 -25.06 26.21 22.89
N GLU A 214 -25.17 27.13 23.86
CA GLU A 214 -24.27 27.18 25.03
C GLU A 214 -24.35 25.89 25.86
N ASP A 215 -25.55 25.39 26.13
CA ASP A 215 -25.78 24.13 26.83
C ASP A 215 -25.14 22.96 26.06
N CYS A 216 -25.27 22.95 24.74
CA CYS A 216 -24.67 21.92 23.87
C CYS A 216 -23.13 21.96 23.87
N VAL A 217 -22.53 23.16 23.80
CA VAL A 217 -21.07 23.34 23.91
C VAL A 217 -20.57 22.89 25.28
N ASN A 218 -21.30 23.21 26.36
CA ASN A 218 -20.92 22.77 27.70
C ASN A 218 -20.97 21.24 27.86
N GLY A 219 -21.98 20.58 27.30
CA GLY A 219 -22.06 19.11 27.25
C GLY A 219 -20.86 18.48 26.52
N LEU A 220 -20.44 19.06 25.39
CA LEU A 220 -19.25 18.61 24.65
C LEU A 220 -17.98 18.70 25.52
N LEU A 221 -17.81 19.79 26.29
CA LEU A 221 -16.66 19.98 27.19
C LEU A 221 -16.65 18.99 28.37
N GLU A 222 -17.80 18.39 28.68
CA GLU A 222 -17.97 17.41 29.77
C GLU A 222 -18.00 15.96 29.25
N LEU A 223 -17.81 15.75 27.93
CA LEU A 223 -17.91 14.46 27.24
C LEU A 223 -19.31 13.81 27.36
N GLU A 224 -20.35 14.63 27.51
CA GLU A 224 -21.76 14.21 27.51
C GLU A 224 -22.39 14.49 26.14
N PHE A 225 -22.66 13.44 25.35
CA PHE A 225 -23.04 13.52 23.93
C PHE A 225 -24.56 13.50 23.70
N ASP A 226 -25.27 14.58 24.03
CA ASP A 226 -26.74 14.66 23.88
C ASP A 226 -27.23 15.63 22.78
N CYS A 227 -26.33 16.24 21.99
CA CYS A 227 -26.70 17.24 20.98
C CYS A 227 -25.77 17.25 19.76
N SER A 228 -26.30 17.67 18.60
CA SER A 228 -25.56 17.85 17.35
C SER A 228 -25.33 19.35 17.10
N LEU A 229 -24.12 19.84 17.38
CA LEU A 229 -23.74 21.25 17.19
C LEU A 229 -23.99 21.72 15.75
N THR A 230 -23.72 20.86 14.76
CA THR A 230 -23.94 21.15 13.33
C THR A 230 -25.40 21.43 12.97
N GLU A 231 -26.37 20.89 13.70
CA GLU A 231 -27.80 21.16 13.48
C GLU A 231 -28.27 22.48 14.09
N LEU A 232 -27.52 23.01 15.06
CA LEU A 232 -27.89 24.20 15.85
C LEU A 232 -27.29 25.50 15.28
N LEU A 233 -26.24 25.41 14.48
CA LEU A 233 -25.55 26.56 13.89
C LEU A 233 -26.29 27.10 12.64
N PRO A 234 -26.19 28.41 12.33
CA PRO A 234 -26.70 28.96 11.08
C PRO A 234 -25.98 28.37 9.87
N GLU A 235 -26.62 28.50 8.72
CA GLU A 235 -26.02 28.11 7.45
C GLU A 235 -24.83 29.04 7.15
N ALA A 236 -23.65 28.45 6.97
CA ALA A 236 -22.47 29.12 6.45
C ALA A 236 -22.26 28.70 5.01
N LYS A 237 -22.21 29.69 4.13
CA LYS A 237 -21.92 29.51 2.72
C LYS A 237 -20.49 29.93 2.46
N THR A 238 -19.79 29.14 1.66
CA THR A 238 -18.46 29.51 1.18
C THR A 238 -18.38 29.26 -0.31
N SER A 239 -17.77 30.19 -1.03
CA SER A 239 -17.48 30.03 -2.45
C SER A 239 -15.97 30.15 -2.64
N LEU A 240 -15.42 29.31 -3.50
CA LEU A 240 -14.03 29.37 -3.93
C LEU A 240 -14.01 29.26 -5.44
N VAL A 241 -13.64 30.35 -6.10
CA VAL A 241 -13.33 30.40 -7.53
C VAL A 241 -11.83 30.33 -7.67
N VAL A 242 -11.32 29.45 -8.52
CA VAL A 242 -9.88 29.31 -8.77
C VAL A 242 -9.64 29.35 -10.27
N THR A 243 -8.67 30.17 -10.68
CA THR A 243 -8.22 30.31 -12.07
C THR A 243 -6.72 29.97 -12.16
N PRO A 244 -6.35 28.68 -12.19
CA PRO A 244 -4.96 28.28 -12.32
C PRO A 244 -4.45 28.38 -13.78
N SER A 245 -3.19 28.80 -13.92
CA SER A 245 -2.37 28.56 -15.10
C SER A 245 -1.22 27.63 -14.72
N LEU A 246 -0.99 26.58 -15.50
CA LEU A 246 0.02 25.56 -15.21
C LEU A 246 0.73 25.11 -16.49
N GLY A 247 2.05 25.21 -16.51
CA GLY A 247 2.91 24.50 -17.47
C GLY A 247 3.66 23.41 -16.73
N SER A 248 3.51 22.16 -17.17
CA SER A 248 4.26 21.02 -16.68
C SER A 248 5.01 20.30 -17.81
N ARG A 249 6.24 19.89 -17.52
CA ARG A 249 6.91 18.81 -18.26
C ARG A 249 7.02 17.63 -17.31
N LEU A 250 6.74 16.43 -17.78
CA LEU A 250 6.82 15.21 -17.00
C LEU A 250 7.58 14.16 -17.79
N ASP A 251 8.78 13.84 -17.32
CA ASP A 251 9.60 12.73 -17.80
C ASP A 251 9.45 11.57 -16.82
N LEU A 252 8.98 10.45 -17.35
CA LEU A 252 8.66 9.26 -16.58
C LEU A 252 9.50 8.09 -17.09
N GLU A 253 10.23 7.46 -16.19
CA GLU A 253 11.00 6.25 -16.47
C GLU A 253 10.88 5.26 -15.32
N GLY A 254 10.69 3.98 -15.63
CA GLY A 254 10.79 2.94 -14.62
C GLY A 254 10.37 1.55 -15.10
N ALA A 255 10.54 0.58 -14.20
CA ALA A 255 10.07 -0.79 -14.35
C ALA A 255 9.44 -1.25 -13.04
N ALA A 256 8.26 -1.85 -13.14
CA ALA A 256 7.61 -2.58 -12.06
C ALA A 256 7.07 -3.90 -12.60
N VAL A 257 6.72 -4.83 -11.73
CA VAL A 257 6.02 -6.10 -12.05
C VAL A 257 4.67 -6.19 -11.32
N LEU A 258 4.48 -5.36 -10.29
CA LEU A 258 3.28 -5.32 -9.45
C LEU A 258 2.66 -3.92 -9.48
N ASP A 259 1.35 -3.87 -9.20
CA ASP A 259 0.62 -2.61 -9.07
C ASP A 259 1.15 -1.79 -7.89
N PHE A 260 1.49 -0.52 -8.16
CA PHE A 260 1.89 0.46 -7.16
C PHE A 260 1.24 1.82 -7.44
N GLU A 261 1.07 2.61 -6.40
CA GLU A 261 0.59 3.99 -6.41
C GLU A 261 1.34 4.75 -5.32
N LYS A 262 1.95 5.87 -5.70
CA LYS A 262 2.72 6.70 -4.79
C LYS A 262 2.50 8.18 -5.06
N GLU A 263 2.15 8.91 -4.02
CA GLU A 263 2.11 10.37 -4.00
C GLU A 263 3.31 10.90 -3.22
N VAL A 264 3.99 11.90 -3.77
CA VAL A 264 5.12 12.58 -3.13
C VAL A 264 4.87 14.07 -3.11
N GLN A 265 4.93 14.64 -1.91
CA GLN A 265 4.96 16.09 -1.74
C GLN A 265 6.36 16.61 -2.11
N LEU A 266 6.41 17.34 -3.22
CA LEU A 266 7.67 17.90 -3.73
C LEU A 266 7.99 19.26 -3.11
N PHE A 267 6.94 20.03 -2.77
CA PHE A 267 7.07 21.36 -2.21
C PHE A 267 5.83 21.78 -1.43
N GLN A 268 6.01 22.65 -0.44
CA GLN A 268 4.95 23.34 0.28
C GLN A 268 5.38 24.77 0.64
N SER A 269 4.46 25.72 0.52
CA SER A 269 4.66 27.10 0.98
C SER A 269 3.34 27.80 1.31
N ASN A 270 3.40 28.83 2.14
CA ASN A 270 2.26 29.68 2.47
C ASN A 270 2.30 30.95 1.61
N LEU A 271 1.21 31.27 0.92
CA LEU A 271 1.12 32.44 0.04
C LEU A 271 0.80 33.74 0.81
N GLY A 272 1.40 33.97 1.98
CA GLY A 272 1.15 35.16 2.79
C GLY A 272 -0.22 35.18 3.49
N VAL A 273 -0.24 35.66 4.73
CA VAL A 273 -1.43 35.61 5.59
C VAL A 273 -2.42 36.72 5.22
N LEU A 274 -3.68 36.35 4.95
CA LEU A 274 -4.79 37.26 4.71
C LEU A 274 -5.50 37.57 6.04
N VAL A 275 -5.67 38.86 6.34
CA VAL A 275 -6.31 39.32 7.58
C VAL A 275 -7.55 40.13 7.25
N PHE A 276 -8.72 39.61 7.64
CA PHE A 276 -10.01 40.26 7.48
C PHE A 276 -10.58 40.56 8.87
N GLY A 277 -10.28 41.74 9.39
CA GLY A 277 -10.58 42.08 10.79
C GLY A 277 -9.94 41.06 11.74
N PRO A 278 -10.72 40.34 12.57
CA PRO A 278 -10.19 39.31 13.45
C PRO A 278 -9.98 37.95 12.77
N ILE A 279 -10.53 37.73 11.57
CA ILE A 279 -10.42 36.46 10.85
C ILE A 279 -9.09 36.41 10.10
N VAL A 280 -8.35 35.33 10.30
CA VAL A 280 -7.05 35.08 9.67
C VAL A 280 -7.17 33.87 8.76
N ILE A 281 -6.79 34.04 7.49
CA ILE A 281 -6.76 32.97 6.49
C ILE A 281 -5.32 32.83 5.98
N THR A 282 -4.80 31.61 6.00
CA THR A 282 -3.46 31.27 5.53
C THR A 282 -3.60 30.40 4.29
N PRO A 283 -3.49 30.98 3.07
CA PRO A 283 -3.41 30.19 1.86
C PRO A 283 -2.11 29.37 1.84
N ASN A 284 -2.22 28.07 1.64
CA ASN A 284 -1.11 27.14 1.51
C ASN A 284 -1.13 26.54 0.11
N VAL A 285 0.05 26.47 -0.54
CA VAL A 285 0.22 25.78 -1.82
C VAL A 285 1.14 24.59 -1.65
N ARG A 286 0.70 23.44 -2.15
CA ARG A 286 1.47 22.19 -2.22
C ARG A 286 1.67 21.80 -3.68
N ILE A 287 2.86 21.31 -3.99
CA ILE A 287 3.17 20.66 -5.28
C ILE A 287 3.32 19.17 -5.01
N LEU A 288 2.54 18.38 -5.73
CA LEU A 288 2.43 16.93 -5.56
C LEU A 288 2.82 16.24 -6.87
N ALA A 289 3.59 15.16 -6.79
CA ALA A 289 3.76 14.23 -7.90
C ALA A 289 3.10 12.91 -7.55
N THR A 290 2.30 12.39 -8.46
CA THR A 290 1.64 11.08 -8.36
C THR A 290 2.23 10.17 -9.41
N VAL A 291 2.51 8.93 -9.04
CA VAL A 291 2.79 7.86 -10.00
C VAL A 291 2.06 6.62 -9.60
N GLU A 292 1.30 6.11 -10.56
CA GLU A 292 0.68 4.81 -10.53
C GLU A 292 1.34 3.97 -11.63
N GLY A 293 1.61 2.72 -11.33
CA GLY A 293 2.19 1.84 -12.31
C GLY A 293 1.79 0.40 -12.07
N ALA A 294 1.43 -0.24 -13.16
CA ALA A 294 1.38 -1.67 -13.32
C ALA A 294 2.24 -1.97 -14.56
N ALA A 295 3.54 -1.85 -14.38
CA ALA A 295 4.44 -2.22 -15.44
C ALA A 295 4.71 -3.72 -15.38
N SER A 296 5.16 -4.24 -16.50
CA SER A 296 5.77 -5.56 -16.58
C SER A 296 7.13 -5.49 -17.30
N ALA A 297 7.50 -4.28 -17.74
CA ALA A 297 8.61 -3.97 -18.59
C ALA A 297 9.06 -2.53 -18.33
N ARG A 298 10.28 -2.18 -18.73
CA ARG A 298 10.75 -0.78 -18.70
C ARG A 298 9.81 0.05 -19.59
N PHE A 299 9.40 1.20 -19.07
CA PHE A 299 8.79 2.24 -19.87
C PHE A 299 9.59 3.53 -19.72
N ALA A 300 9.68 4.30 -20.79
CA ALA A 300 10.12 5.68 -20.76
C ALA A 300 9.18 6.53 -21.61
N THR A 301 8.63 7.58 -21.03
CA THR A 301 7.77 8.53 -21.74
C THR A 301 7.97 9.94 -21.21
N SER A 302 7.53 10.91 -22.00
CA SER A 302 7.65 12.32 -21.71
C SER A 302 6.38 12.99 -22.17
N VAL A 303 5.73 13.72 -21.28
CA VAL A 303 4.52 14.49 -21.56
C VAL A 303 4.77 15.93 -21.16
N ASP A 304 4.71 16.82 -22.13
CA ASP A 304 4.72 18.26 -21.95
C ASP A 304 3.26 18.75 -22.02
N ALA A 305 2.78 19.41 -20.97
CA ALA A 305 1.43 19.96 -20.87
C ALA A 305 1.46 21.45 -20.51
N ALA A 306 0.68 22.27 -21.20
CA ALA A 306 0.40 23.64 -20.78
C ALA A 306 -1.11 23.85 -20.70
N LEU A 307 -1.57 24.39 -19.58
CA LEU A 307 -2.95 24.34 -19.12
C LEU A 307 -3.40 25.70 -18.59
N HIS A 308 -4.56 26.16 -19.06
CA HIS A 308 -5.27 27.31 -18.50
C HIS A 308 -6.76 26.96 -18.39
N PHE A 309 -7.31 26.98 -17.18
CA PHE A 309 -8.72 26.69 -16.95
C PHE A 309 -9.30 27.49 -15.79
N ASP A 310 -10.62 27.69 -15.81
CA ASP A 310 -11.37 28.34 -14.73
C ASP A 310 -12.22 27.29 -14.01
N THR A 311 -12.31 27.32 -12.68
CA THR A 311 -13.20 26.44 -11.89
C THR A 311 -13.78 27.17 -10.69
N SER A 312 -14.97 26.76 -10.23
CA SER A 312 -15.56 27.29 -9.00
C SER A 312 -16.35 26.25 -8.23
N VAL A 313 -16.28 26.30 -6.91
CA VAL A 313 -17.14 25.54 -6.01
C VAL A 313 -17.84 26.49 -5.05
N SER A 314 -19.11 26.22 -4.78
CA SER A 314 -19.83 26.87 -3.69
C SER A 314 -20.50 25.84 -2.80
N LEU A 315 -20.40 26.03 -1.49
CA LEU A 315 -20.81 25.08 -0.46
C LEU A 315 -21.70 25.77 0.57
N SER A 316 -22.63 25.00 1.16
CA SER A 316 -23.48 25.40 2.27
C SER A 316 -23.34 24.43 3.44
N SER A 317 -23.17 24.93 4.66
CA SER A 317 -23.07 24.10 5.87
C SER A 317 -24.33 23.32 6.20
N ARG A 318 -25.48 23.65 5.60
CA ARG A 318 -26.75 22.90 5.76
C ARG A 318 -26.92 21.76 4.77
N ASN A 319 -26.17 21.79 3.68
CA ASN A 319 -26.16 20.72 2.69
C ASN A 319 -24.72 20.36 2.29
N PRO A 320 -23.89 19.95 3.28
CA PRO A 320 -22.47 19.74 3.04
C PRO A 320 -22.18 18.63 2.03
N GLY A 321 -23.13 17.70 1.82
CA GLY A 321 -23.01 16.60 0.85
C GLY A 321 -23.44 16.91 -0.59
N ALA A 322 -23.88 18.14 -0.89
CA ALA A 322 -24.29 18.53 -2.25
C ALA A 322 -23.91 19.99 -2.57
N PRO A 323 -22.62 20.29 -2.72
CA PRO A 323 -22.15 21.61 -3.18
C PRO A 323 -22.61 21.91 -4.60
N ASP A 324 -22.78 23.20 -4.89
CA ASP A 324 -23.02 23.70 -6.24
C ASP A 324 -21.66 23.91 -6.93
N PHE A 325 -21.29 22.88 -7.69
CA PHE A 325 -20.04 22.78 -8.42
C PHE A 325 -20.23 23.19 -9.88
N GLN A 326 -19.44 24.15 -10.34
CA GLN A 326 -19.35 24.44 -11.77
C GLN A 326 -18.14 23.69 -12.35
N PRO A 327 -18.36 22.77 -13.30
CA PRO A 327 -17.26 22.04 -13.92
C PRO A 327 -16.32 23.00 -14.65
N PRO A 328 -15.02 22.72 -14.63
CA PRO A 328 -14.03 23.64 -15.14
C PRO A 328 -14.19 23.89 -16.64
N MET A 329 -13.99 25.15 -17.04
CA MET A 329 -13.95 25.53 -18.45
C MET A 329 -12.50 25.69 -18.88
N LEU A 330 -12.05 24.81 -19.77
CA LEU A 330 -10.75 24.95 -20.43
C LEU A 330 -10.72 26.22 -21.29
N ARG A 331 -9.70 27.04 -21.10
CA ARG A 331 -9.39 28.17 -22.00
C ARG A 331 -8.48 27.72 -23.13
N ASP A 332 -7.35 27.14 -22.78
CA ASP A 332 -6.33 26.66 -23.72
C ASP A 332 -5.62 25.42 -23.16
N VAL A 333 -5.30 24.46 -24.03
CA VAL A 333 -4.49 23.29 -23.70
C VAL A 333 -3.58 22.91 -24.87
N THR A 334 -2.34 22.57 -24.54
CA THR A 334 -1.41 21.93 -25.47
C THR A 334 -0.77 20.74 -24.79
N PHE A 335 -0.81 19.60 -25.47
CA PHE A 335 -0.05 18.41 -25.09
C PHE A 335 0.98 18.13 -26.18
N ASP A 336 2.21 17.87 -25.78
CA ASP A 336 3.22 17.25 -26.62
C ASP A 336 3.76 16.01 -25.89
N ALA A 337 4.16 15.00 -26.65
CA ALA A 337 4.69 13.78 -26.06
C ALA A 337 5.77 13.17 -26.93
N ARG A 338 6.79 12.60 -26.28
CA ARG A 338 7.81 11.82 -26.98
C ARG A 338 7.30 10.39 -27.20
N PRO A 339 7.69 9.73 -28.30
CA PRO A 339 7.36 8.32 -28.52
C PRO A 339 7.79 7.48 -27.32
N PRO A 340 6.89 6.70 -26.72
CA PRO A 340 7.24 5.89 -25.57
C PRO A 340 8.09 4.69 -25.99
N GLU A 341 9.09 4.37 -25.17
CA GLU A 341 9.84 3.12 -25.28
C GLU A 341 9.22 2.11 -24.33
N VAL A 342 8.69 1.01 -24.88
CA VAL A 342 8.09 -0.07 -24.09
C VAL A 342 8.63 -1.40 -24.57
N THR A 343 9.13 -2.22 -23.65
CA THR A 343 9.73 -3.51 -24.01
C THR A 343 8.73 -4.68 -24.06
N LEU A 344 7.59 -4.62 -23.34
CA LEU A 344 6.59 -5.71 -23.34
C LEU A 344 5.15 -5.24 -23.06
N MET A 345 4.75 -5.16 -21.78
CA MET A 345 3.49 -4.55 -21.35
C MET A 345 3.78 -3.52 -20.25
N ALA A 346 3.14 -2.36 -20.32
CA ALA A 346 3.26 -1.34 -19.29
C ALA A 346 1.96 -0.55 -19.19
N ARG A 347 1.42 -0.45 -17.98
CA ARG A 347 0.50 0.61 -17.60
C ARG A 347 1.22 1.52 -16.64
N ALA A 348 1.29 2.81 -16.94
CA ALA A 348 1.79 3.79 -16.01
C ALA A 348 1.00 5.08 -16.16
N ARG A 349 0.66 5.69 -15.05
CA ARG A 349 0.08 7.03 -14.98
C ARG A 349 0.96 7.86 -14.09
N ALA A 350 1.25 9.07 -14.52
CA ALA A 350 1.97 10.00 -13.70
C ALA A 350 1.37 11.38 -13.82
N GLY A 351 1.24 12.04 -12.68
CA GLY A 351 0.67 13.36 -12.55
C GLY A 351 1.62 14.30 -11.85
N LEU A 352 1.53 15.57 -12.24
CA LEU A 352 2.12 16.68 -11.53
C LEU A 352 1.00 17.66 -11.20
N GLY A 353 0.75 17.82 -9.91
CA GLY A 353 -0.38 18.58 -9.39
C GLY A 353 0.02 19.74 -8.51
N VAL A 354 -0.86 20.74 -8.46
CA VAL A 354 -0.82 21.85 -7.51
C VAL A 354 -2.08 21.80 -6.68
N GLU A 355 -1.93 21.92 -5.38
CA GLU A 355 -3.04 22.07 -4.46
C GLU A 355 -2.95 23.42 -3.75
N LEU A 356 -4.05 24.18 -3.74
CA LEU A 356 -4.24 25.39 -2.95
C LEU A 356 -5.22 25.08 -1.82
N GLY A 357 -4.79 25.17 -0.57
CA GLY A 357 -5.65 25.15 0.61
C GLY A 357 -5.82 26.54 1.21
N LEU A 358 -7.01 26.91 1.66
CA LEU A 358 -7.27 28.16 2.38
C LEU A 358 -7.54 27.86 3.85
N LEU A 359 -6.50 27.93 4.70
CA LEU A 359 -6.63 27.55 6.11
C LEU A 359 -7.09 28.73 6.96
N VAL A 360 -8.35 28.73 7.40
CA VAL A 360 -8.85 29.63 8.43
C VAL A 360 -8.23 29.25 9.77
N TYR A 361 -7.56 30.21 10.41
CA TYR A 361 -6.77 30.04 11.64
C TYR A 361 -5.74 28.89 11.60
N GLY A 362 -5.26 28.52 10.40
CA GLY A 362 -4.27 27.47 10.20
C GLY A 362 -4.79 26.03 10.34
N VAL A 363 -6.11 25.82 10.37
CA VAL A 363 -6.70 24.52 10.74
C VAL A 363 -7.70 24.01 9.71
N VAL A 364 -8.61 24.87 9.24
CA VAL A 364 -9.79 24.45 8.47
C VAL A 364 -9.97 25.28 7.22
N GLY A 365 -10.32 24.65 6.10
CA GLY A 365 -10.94 25.39 5.01
C GLY A 365 -10.93 24.69 3.66
N PRO A 366 -11.41 25.38 2.61
CA PRO A 366 -11.56 24.79 1.30
C PRO A 366 -10.19 24.60 0.65
N TYR A 367 -10.07 23.55 -0.14
CA TYR A 367 -8.90 23.28 -0.95
C TYR A 367 -9.28 22.93 -2.38
N ALA A 368 -8.37 23.23 -3.30
CA ALA A 368 -8.50 22.97 -4.73
C ALA A 368 -7.20 22.37 -5.24
N ARG A 369 -7.28 21.18 -5.83
CA ARG A 369 -6.19 20.48 -6.51
C ARG A 369 -6.45 20.46 -8.00
N ALA A 370 -5.40 20.72 -8.75
CA ALA A 370 -5.33 20.61 -10.20
C ALA A 370 -4.16 19.72 -10.56
N GLU A 371 -4.36 18.72 -11.41
CA GLU A 371 -3.33 17.75 -11.78
C GLU A 371 -3.33 17.49 -13.28
N GLY A 372 -2.24 17.88 -13.94
CA GLY A 372 -1.97 17.42 -15.30
C GLY A 372 -1.34 16.03 -15.22
N TYR A 373 -1.87 15.07 -15.98
CA TYR A 373 -1.35 13.71 -16.00
C TYR A 373 -1.08 13.20 -17.42
N GLY A 374 -0.11 12.30 -17.50
CA GLY A 374 0.14 11.43 -18.65
C GLY A 374 -0.08 9.98 -18.24
N GLU A 375 -0.73 9.21 -19.11
CA GLU A 375 -0.98 7.78 -18.91
C GLU A 375 -0.57 7.02 -20.16
N ILE A 376 0.13 5.92 -19.98
CA ILE A 376 0.49 4.98 -21.04
C ILE A 376 -0.17 3.64 -20.75
N ASP A 377 -0.86 3.08 -21.74
CA ASP A 377 -1.29 1.68 -21.77
C ASP A 377 -0.66 1.01 -23.00
N ALA A 378 0.37 0.21 -22.74
CA ALA A 378 1.17 -0.45 -23.77
C ALA A 378 1.13 -1.97 -23.63
N ASN A 379 0.95 -2.64 -24.76
CA ASN A 379 1.01 -4.08 -24.91
C ASN A 379 1.44 -4.39 -26.36
N VAL A 380 2.65 -4.91 -26.53
CA VAL A 380 3.23 -5.24 -27.85
C VAL A 380 2.43 -6.29 -28.63
N PHE A 381 1.51 -7.01 -28.00
CA PHE A 381 0.62 -7.99 -28.63
C PHE A 381 -0.74 -7.40 -29.06
N ARG A 382 -1.03 -6.11 -28.78
CA ARG A 382 -2.24 -5.40 -29.23
C ARG A 382 -1.95 -4.51 -30.44
N SER A 383 -3.02 -4.10 -31.15
CA SER A 383 -2.95 -3.14 -32.27
C SER A 383 -4.05 -2.08 -32.12
N PRO A 384 -3.73 -0.79 -31.91
CA PRO A 384 -2.38 -0.25 -31.68
C PRO A 384 -1.77 -0.83 -30.40
N CYS A 385 -0.44 -0.97 -30.38
CA CYS A 385 0.30 -1.58 -29.27
C CYS A 385 0.52 -0.60 -28.11
N VAL A 386 0.43 0.70 -28.36
CA VAL A 386 0.53 1.74 -27.34
C VAL A 386 -0.64 2.68 -27.48
N GLU A 387 -1.27 2.98 -26.36
CA GLU A 387 -2.21 4.07 -26.20
C GLU A 387 -1.62 5.05 -25.19
N LEU A 388 -1.31 6.27 -25.63
CA LEU A 388 -0.87 7.34 -24.75
C LEU A 388 -2.05 8.30 -24.55
N ARG A 389 -2.38 8.54 -23.29
CA ARG A 389 -3.38 9.52 -22.87
C ARG A 389 -2.69 10.64 -22.13
N ALA A 390 -3.16 11.85 -22.34
CA ALA A 390 -2.87 12.95 -21.43
C ALA A 390 -4.19 13.58 -21.02
N GLY A 391 -4.24 14.04 -19.79
CA GLY A 391 -5.44 14.61 -19.25
C GLY A 391 -5.18 15.59 -18.14
N LEU A 392 -6.27 16.17 -17.70
CA LEU A 392 -6.34 17.08 -16.59
C LEU A 392 -7.44 16.58 -15.66
N ALA A 393 -7.06 16.32 -14.42
CA ALA A 393 -7.96 16.00 -13.34
C ALA A 393 -7.93 17.12 -12.31
N GLY A 394 -9.01 17.28 -11.57
CA GLY A 394 -9.05 18.19 -10.43
C GLY A 394 -9.81 17.56 -9.27
N ARG A 395 -9.52 18.08 -8.08
CA ARG A 395 -10.24 17.77 -6.86
C ARG A 395 -10.55 19.07 -6.15
N LEU A 396 -11.77 19.23 -5.67
CA LEU A 396 -12.16 20.35 -4.81
C LEU A 396 -12.71 19.75 -3.53
N GLY A 397 -12.29 20.26 -2.38
CA GLY A 397 -12.73 19.73 -1.10
C GLY A 397 -12.74 20.74 0.03
N LEU A 398 -13.25 20.30 1.17
CA LEU A 398 -13.25 21.02 2.44
C LEU A 398 -12.74 20.05 3.50
N ARG A 399 -11.67 20.44 4.19
CA ARG A 399 -11.09 19.64 5.28
C ARG A 399 -11.16 20.39 6.61
N LEU A 400 -11.61 19.68 7.64
CA LEU A 400 -11.58 20.07 9.04
C LEU A 400 -10.81 18.99 9.80
N SER A 401 -9.58 19.31 10.21
CA SER A 401 -8.74 18.41 10.99
C SER A 401 -8.60 18.94 12.42
N THR A 402 -8.48 18.05 13.40
CA THR A 402 -7.91 18.41 14.70
C THR A 402 -6.40 18.56 14.57
N PRO A 403 -5.75 19.37 15.40
CA PRO A 403 -4.31 19.31 15.58
C PRO A 403 -3.90 17.96 16.19
N ALA A 404 -2.62 17.63 16.09
CA ALA A 404 -2.03 16.52 16.82
C ALA A 404 -2.08 16.81 18.34
N ILE A 405 -2.56 15.85 19.12
CA ILE A 405 -2.52 15.87 20.59
C ILE A 405 -1.49 14.80 21.01
N LEU A 406 -0.80 14.95 22.15
CA LEU A 406 0.19 13.95 22.60
C LEU A 406 -0.39 12.52 22.47
N PHE A 407 0.29 11.68 21.67
CA PHE A 407 -0.07 10.29 21.34
C PHE A 407 -1.21 10.06 20.33
N LEU A 408 -1.76 11.11 19.69
CA LEU A 408 -2.78 10.99 18.64
C LEU A 408 -2.44 11.92 17.45
N GLU A 409 -2.41 11.36 16.24
CA GLU A 409 -2.28 12.13 15.00
C GLU A 409 -3.49 13.07 14.76
N PRO A 410 -3.35 14.11 13.92
CA PRO A 410 -4.48 14.92 13.47
C PRO A 410 -5.66 14.07 12.99
N ILE A 411 -6.85 14.25 13.57
CA ILE A 411 -8.04 13.52 13.17
C ILE A 411 -8.85 14.41 12.23
N ASP A 412 -9.13 13.94 11.02
CA ASP A 412 -10.10 14.60 10.14
C ASP A 412 -11.51 14.43 10.72
N LEU A 413 -12.03 15.51 11.31
CA LEU A 413 -13.41 15.56 11.82
C LEU A 413 -14.42 15.61 10.68
N PHE A 414 -14.01 16.16 9.52
CA PHE A 414 -14.80 16.24 8.30
C PHE A 414 -13.85 16.45 7.10
N ASP A 415 -13.91 15.56 6.11
CA ASP A 415 -13.28 15.74 4.80
C ASP A 415 -14.33 15.43 3.73
N TRP A 416 -14.75 16.46 2.99
CA TRP A 416 -15.58 16.30 1.81
C TRP A 416 -14.76 16.68 0.58
N HIS A 417 -14.84 15.89 -0.49
CA HIS A 417 -14.24 16.25 -1.77
C HIS A 417 -15.08 15.78 -2.95
N ALA A 418 -14.87 16.41 -4.11
CA ALA A 418 -15.34 15.96 -5.41
C ALA A 418 -14.16 15.92 -6.39
N ASP A 419 -13.96 14.75 -6.99
CA ASP A 419 -13.04 14.54 -8.11
C ASP A 419 -13.75 14.78 -9.44
N PHE A 420 -13.04 15.35 -10.41
CA PHE A 420 -13.56 15.59 -11.75
C PHE A 420 -12.46 15.50 -12.82
N ASP A 421 -12.81 14.89 -13.95
CA ASP A 421 -11.98 14.92 -15.16
C ASP A 421 -12.33 16.17 -15.98
N VAL A 422 -11.34 17.03 -16.19
CA VAL A 422 -11.48 18.24 -17.00
C VAL A 422 -11.31 17.91 -18.48
N LEU A 423 -10.35 17.05 -18.78
CA LEU A 423 -10.04 16.59 -20.12
C LEU A 423 -9.31 15.25 -20.03
N SER A 424 -9.63 14.33 -20.93
CA SER A 424 -8.81 13.15 -21.22
C SER A 424 -8.73 13.01 -22.73
N THR A 425 -7.54 13.01 -23.28
CA THR A 425 -7.30 12.93 -24.73
C THR A 425 -6.25 11.87 -25.03
N VAL A 426 -6.58 10.98 -25.96
CA VAL A 426 -5.60 10.07 -26.55
C VAL A 426 -4.70 10.90 -27.47
N LEU A 427 -3.40 10.89 -27.22
CA LEU A 427 -2.40 11.59 -28.02
C LEU A 427 -2.03 10.77 -29.26
N ASP A 428 -2.08 11.42 -30.42
CA ASP A 428 -1.64 10.82 -31.68
C ASP A 428 -0.11 10.97 -31.81
N VAL A 429 0.62 10.06 -31.17
CA VAL A 429 2.09 10.00 -31.19
C VAL A 429 2.56 8.93 -32.17
N PRO A 430 3.65 9.16 -32.92
CA PRO A 430 4.26 8.14 -33.76
C PRO A 430 4.73 6.96 -32.89
N VAL A 431 4.01 5.84 -32.97
CA VAL A 431 4.38 4.63 -32.22
C VAL A 431 5.51 3.91 -32.96
N PRO A 432 6.65 3.59 -32.31
CA PRO A 432 7.67 2.75 -32.91
C PRO A 432 7.09 1.37 -33.29
N PRO A 433 7.70 0.64 -34.23
CA PRO A 433 7.28 -0.73 -34.51
C PRO A 433 7.44 -1.58 -33.23
N CYS A 434 6.31 -1.99 -32.67
CA CYS A 434 6.23 -2.86 -31.49
C CYS A 434 6.55 -4.30 -31.87
N GLU A 435 7.81 -4.57 -32.18
CA GLU A 435 8.30 -5.94 -32.27
C GLU A 435 8.65 -6.41 -30.86
N PRO A 436 8.01 -7.47 -30.34
CA PRO A 436 8.42 -8.04 -29.06
C PRO A 436 9.89 -8.47 -29.15
N PRO A 437 10.67 -8.35 -28.06
CA PRO A 437 11.99 -8.94 -28.01
C PRO A 437 11.94 -10.41 -28.45
N PRO A 438 13.00 -10.93 -29.11
CA PRO A 438 12.99 -12.27 -29.70
C PRO A 438 12.61 -13.40 -28.73
N ASP A 439 12.81 -13.19 -27.42
CA ASP A 439 12.60 -14.15 -26.34
C ASP A 439 11.64 -13.60 -25.25
N ALA A 440 10.67 -12.76 -25.62
CA ALA A 440 9.72 -12.20 -24.65
C ALA A 440 8.49 -13.07 -24.45
N SER A 441 8.11 -13.30 -23.18
CA SER A 441 6.87 -14.00 -22.83
C SER A 441 5.63 -13.28 -23.35
N THR A 442 4.65 -14.06 -23.80
CA THR A 442 3.31 -13.58 -24.20
C THR A 442 2.37 -13.36 -23.01
N LEU A 443 2.75 -13.83 -21.83
CA LEU A 443 2.02 -13.62 -20.58
C LEU A 443 2.55 -12.38 -19.84
N PRO A 444 1.76 -11.79 -18.92
CA PRO A 444 2.26 -10.76 -18.03
C PRO A 444 3.46 -11.27 -17.21
N PRO A 445 4.54 -10.50 -17.11
CA PRO A 445 5.69 -10.80 -16.27
C PRO A 445 5.36 -11.22 -14.84
N GLY A 446 6.08 -12.23 -14.36
CA GLY A 446 5.83 -12.89 -13.09
C GLY A 446 4.67 -13.89 -13.10
N ALA A 447 3.86 -13.96 -14.17
CA ALA A 447 2.82 -14.99 -14.31
C ALA A 447 3.43 -16.38 -14.56
N GLY A 448 4.71 -16.46 -14.88
CA GLY A 448 5.39 -17.70 -15.23
C GLY A 448 5.42 -17.94 -16.74
N PRO A 449 5.91 -19.10 -17.17
CA PRO A 449 6.25 -19.31 -18.56
C PRO A 449 5.02 -19.51 -19.43
N ASP A 450 5.02 -18.87 -20.59
CA ASP A 450 4.06 -19.18 -21.64
C ASP A 450 4.37 -20.54 -22.30
N GLY A 451 3.56 -20.94 -23.28
CA GLY A 451 3.72 -22.25 -23.92
C GLY A 451 5.05 -22.42 -24.65
N GLU A 452 5.62 -21.35 -25.19
CA GLU A 452 6.89 -21.40 -25.92
C GLU A 452 8.07 -21.48 -24.95
N HIS A 453 8.11 -20.62 -23.93
CA HIS A 453 9.18 -20.59 -22.93
C HIS A 453 9.15 -21.82 -22.03
N LEU A 454 7.97 -22.38 -21.76
CA LEU A 454 7.86 -23.67 -21.07
C LEU A 454 8.49 -24.79 -21.93
N ALA A 455 8.22 -24.83 -23.23
CA ALA A 455 8.78 -25.84 -24.12
C ALA A 455 10.29 -25.63 -24.36
N ASN A 456 10.71 -24.38 -24.53
CA ASN A 456 12.06 -23.94 -24.87
C ASN A 456 12.55 -22.84 -23.90
N PRO A 457 12.96 -23.20 -22.67
CA PRO A 457 13.46 -22.23 -21.71
C PRO A 457 14.70 -21.51 -22.23
N THR A 458 14.83 -20.21 -21.91
CA THR A 458 15.87 -19.32 -22.46
C THR A 458 17.01 -19.01 -21.47
N PHE A 459 17.07 -19.73 -20.36
CA PHE A 459 18.11 -19.61 -19.34
C PHE A 459 18.90 -20.90 -19.15
N GLU A 460 20.08 -20.80 -18.54
CA GLU A 460 20.84 -21.95 -18.06
C GLU A 460 20.51 -22.21 -16.58
N PRO A 461 20.08 -23.44 -16.21
CA PRO A 461 19.84 -23.80 -14.82
C PRO A 461 21.06 -23.52 -13.92
N TRP A 462 20.81 -23.13 -12.67
CA TRP A 462 21.88 -22.82 -11.71
C TRP A 462 21.46 -23.12 -10.27
N SER A 463 22.46 -23.25 -9.37
CA SER A 463 22.23 -23.44 -7.94
C SER A 463 23.31 -22.77 -7.08
N ARG A 464 22.88 -22.15 -5.97
CA ARG A 464 23.71 -21.33 -5.06
C ARG A 464 23.27 -21.47 -3.61
N THR A 465 24.22 -21.30 -2.68
CA THR A 465 23.96 -21.26 -1.24
C THR A 465 24.41 -19.91 -0.68
N LEU A 466 23.65 -19.37 0.27
CA LEU A 466 23.99 -18.16 1.04
C LEU A 466 24.15 -18.53 2.51
N ASP A 467 25.36 -18.32 3.02
CA ASP A 467 25.80 -18.91 4.29
C ASP A 467 25.15 -18.22 5.52
N SER A 468 24.64 -19.02 6.46
CA SER A 468 24.20 -18.58 7.81
C SER A 468 23.12 -17.49 7.85
N VAL A 469 22.09 -17.60 7.02
CA VAL A 469 20.94 -16.67 7.01
C VAL A 469 19.83 -17.14 7.96
N PHE A 470 19.81 -18.43 8.33
CA PHE A 470 18.74 -19.04 9.10
C PHE A 470 19.25 -19.72 10.38
N HIS A 471 18.45 -19.64 11.44
CA HIS A 471 18.58 -20.43 12.66
C HIS A 471 17.43 -21.44 12.73
N SER A 472 17.73 -22.70 12.40
CA SER A 472 16.74 -23.78 12.36
C SER A 472 17.27 -25.03 13.06
N GLY A 473 16.35 -25.81 13.64
CA GLY A 473 16.62 -27.06 14.36
C GLY A 473 16.96 -28.26 13.47
N GLY A 474 17.17 -28.04 12.17
CA GLY A 474 17.51 -29.04 11.16
C GLY A 474 16.47 -29.08 10.04
N ALA A 475 16.93 -29.14 8.79
CA ALA A 475 16.16 -29.33 7.57
C ALA A 475 15.39 -30.67 7.55
N ILE A 476 14.31 -30.72 8.32
CA ILE A 476 13.46 -31.89 8.55
C ILE A 476 12.16 -31.73 7.75
N PRO A 477 11.81 -32.69 6.88
CA PRO A 477 10.52 -32.68 6.17
C PRO A 477 9.36 -32.66 7.17
N GLY A 478 8.43 -31.74 7.00
CA GLY A 478 7.23 -31.65 7.84
C GLY A 478 7.47 -31.07 9.24
N GLY A 479 8.60 -30.42 9.52
CA GLY A 479 8.70 -29.57 10.72
C GLY A 479 7.72 -28.38 10.61
N SER A 480 6.73 -28.28 11.50
CA SER A 480 5.75 -27.18 11.46
C SER A 480 6.24 -25.86 12.08
N THR A 481 7.48 -25.82 12.55
CA THR A 481 8.03 -24.69 13.30
C THR A 481 8.75 -23.68 12.40
N TYR A 482 9.27 -24.11 11.24
CA TYR A 482 10.09 -23.30 10.35
C TYR A 482 9.59 -23.43 8.91
N TRP A 483 9.65 -22.36 8.12
CA TRP A 483 9.26 -22.36 6.71
C TRP A 483 9.87 -21.17 5.99
N ILE A 484 10.16 -21.32 4.69
CA ILE A 484 10.56 -20.19 3.84
C ILE A 484 9.33 -19.43 3.35
N ASP A 485 9.51 -18.13 3.19
CA ASP A 485 8.59 -17.25 2.48
C ASP A 485 9.35 -16.56 1.34
N GLN A 486 8.92 -16.78 0.10
CA GLN A 486 9.35 -16.05 -1.08
C GLN A 486 8.25 -15.07 -1.49
N GLY A 487 8.61 -13.79 -1.63
CA GLY A 487 7.75 -12.77 -2.22
C GLY A 487 8.44 -12.07 -3.39
N ARG A 488 7.68 -11.68 -4.42
CA ARG A 488 8.17 -10.75 -5.44
C ARG A 488 8.15 -9.32 -4.88
N ALA A 489 9.29 -8.65 -5.02
CA ALA A 489 9.40 -7.21 -4.90
C ALA A 489 8.79 -6.53 -6.14
N ILE A 490 8.59 -5.21 -6.05
CA ILE A 490 7.96 -4.43 -7.12
C ILE A 490 8.84 -4.35 -8.36
N ASP A 491 10.16 -4.41 -8.23
CA ASP A 491 11.12 -4.53 -9.34
C ASP A 491 11.21 -5.95 -9.95
N GLY A 492 10.36 -6.89 -9.52
CA GLY A 492 10.35 -8.27 -10.01
C GLY A 492 11.39 -9.18 -9.36
N ARG A 493 12.30 -8.65 -8.55
CA ARG A 493 13.29 -9.43 -7.80
C ARG A 493 12.62 -10.18 -6.64
N ILE A 494 13.33 -11.15 -6.07
CA ILE A 494 12.76 -12.04 -5.05
C ILE A 494 13.30 -11.66 -3.68
N VAL A 495 12.40 -11.48 -2.73
CA VAL A 495 12.71 -11.30 -1.31
C VAL A 495 12.41 -12.61 -0.60
N VAL A 496 13.41 -13.11 0.11
CA VAL A 496 13.34 -14.36 0.87
C VAL A 496 13.44 -14.05 2.35
N GLY A 497 12.48 -14.58 3.11
CA GLY A 497 12.47 -14.61 4.57
C GLY A 497 11.87 -15.93 5.04
N GLY A 498 11.08 -15.86 6.12
CA GLY A 498 10.35 -17.01 6.65
C GLY A 498 10.76 -17.34 8.08
N ARG A 499 9.92 -18.11 8.77
CA ARG A 499 10.12 -18.38 10.20
C ARG A 499 11.43 -19.13 10.44
N GLY A 500 12.32 -18.53 11.25
CA GLY A 500 13.70 -18.98 11.46
C GLY A 500 14.76 -18.16 10.72
N ALA A 501 14.35 -17.20 9.87
CA ALA A 501 15.25 -16.24 9.23
C ALA A 501 15.90 -15.31 10.26
N GLU A 502 17.21 -15.10 10.17
CA GLU A 502 17.91 -14.04 10.90
C GLU A 502 17.92 -12.71 10.10
N ALA A 503 17.59 -12.75 8.80
CA ALA A 503 17.59 -11.58 7.92
C ALA A 503 16.66 -11.75 6.72
N LEU A 504 16.24 -10.63 6.12
CA LEU A 504 15.66 -10.59 4.78
C LEU A 504 16.77 -10.62 3.73
N VAL A 505 16.55 -11.37 2.65
CA VAL A 505 17.49 -11.49 1.53
C VAL A 505 16.80 -11.12 0.22
N LYS A 506 17.28 -10.11 -0.49
CA LYS A 506 16.82 -9.79 -1.84
C LYS A 506 17.80 -10.31 -2.89
N ILE A 507 17.28 -11.08 -3.86
CA ILE A 507 18.05 -11.69 -4.94
C ILE A 507 17.41 -11.42 -6.30
N ASP A 508 18.23 -11.37 -7.35
CA ASP A 508 17.74 -11.43 -8.72
C ASP A 508 17.39 -12.87 -9.16
N GLU A 509 16.80 -13.03 -10.33
CA GLU A 509 16.46 -14.35 -10.90
C GLU A 509 17.69 -15.20 -11.29
N ASN A 510 18.90 -14.63 -11.25
CA ASN A 510 20.16 -15.35 -11.42
C ASN A 510 20.77 -15.80 -10.08
N GLY A 511 20.11 -15.47 -8.96
CA GLY A 511 20.57 -15.77 -7.60
C GLY A 511 21.74 -14.90 -7.15
N ASN A 512 21.95 -13.74 -7.79
CA ASN A 512 22.86 -12.72 -7.26
C ASN A 512 22.16 -12.00 -6.12
N VAL A 513 22.90 -11.78 -5.03
CA VAL A 513 22.41 -11.02 -3.88
C VAL A 513 22.45 -9.54 -4.22
N ILE A 514 21.31 -8.88 -4.04
CA ILE A 514 21.19 -7.42 -4.11
C ILE A 514 21.54 -6.83 -2.74
N TRP A 515 20.82 -7.26 -1.70
CA TRP A 515 21.09 -6.88 -0.32
C TRP A 515 20.67 -7.96 0.67
N VAL A 516 21.22 -7.88 1.88
CA VAL A 516 20.79 -8.67 3.05
C VAL A 516 20.66 -7.74 4.26
N LYS A 517 19.49 -7.75 4.91
CA LYS A 517 19.17 -6.83 6.00
C LYS A 517 18.60 -7.59 7.19
N SER A 518 19.16 -7.36 8.36
CA SER A 518 18.54 -7.76 9.62
C SER A 518 17.65 -6.63 10.11
N LEU A 519 16.50 -7.00 10.67
CA LEU A 519 15.62 -6.09 11.38
C LEU A 519 15.94 -6.22 12.86
N GLU A 520 16.09 -5.10 13.55
CA GLU A 520 16.43 -5.06 14.97
C GLU A 520 15.51 -4.08 15.70
N ASP A 521 15.09 -4.42 16.93
CA ASP A 521 14.39 -3.50 17.81
C ASP A 521 15.34 -2.39 18.34
N ALA A 522 14.80 -1.43 19.08
CA ALA A 522 15.57 -0.35 19.71
C ALA A 522 16.72 -0.82 20.62
N ASN A 523 16.70 -2.07 21.09
CA ASN A 523 17.73 -2.66 21.95
C ASN A 523 18.76 -3.49 21.17
N GLY A 524 18.60 -3.63 19.84
CA GLY A 524 19.45 -4.45 18.99
C GLY A 524 19.10 -5.94 19.00
N PHE A 525 17.91 -6.33 19.47
CA PHE A 525 17.43 -7.71 19.33
C PHE A 525 16.86 -7.94 17.94
N THR A 526 17.22 -9.08 17.34
CA THR A 526 16.78 -9.44 16.00
C THR A 526 15.27 -9.71 15.96
N LEU A 527 14.61 -9.11 14.97
CA LEU A 527 13.23 -9.39 14.61
C LEU A 527 13.24 -10.36 13.42
N HIS A 528 12.80 -11.60 13.63
CA HIS A 528 12.87 -12.64 12.61
C HIS A 528 11.74 -12.47 11.59
N PRO A 529 12.03 -12.18 10.30
CA PRO A 529 10.98 -11.95 9.31
C PRO A 529 10.24 -13.26 8.98
N VAL A 530 8.91 -13.26 9.11
CA VAL A 530 8.05 -14.44 8.95
C VAL A 530 7.30 -14.43 7.63
N ARG A 531 6.73 -13.29 7.26
CA ARG A 531 6.03 -13.05 5.99
C ARG A 531 6.43 -11.71 5.43
N THR A 532 6.48 -11.59 4.11
CA THR A 532 6.71 -10.31 3.44
C THR A 532 5.73 -10.13 2.29
N ILE A 533 5.08 -8.97 2.23
CA ILE A 533 4.16 -8.63 1.16
C ILE A 533 4.46 -7.22 0.62
N PRO A 534 4.47 -7.02 -0.70
CA PRO A 534 4.61 -5.67 -1.27
C PRO A 534 3.39 -4.81 -0.94
N THR A 535 3.63 -3.51 -0.73
CA THR A 535 2.58 -2.52 -0.47
C THR A 535 2.37 -1.65 -1.72
N ARG A 536 1.20 -1.00 -1.84
CA ARG A 536 0.91 -0.13 -2.99
C ARG A 536 1.84 1.08 -3.07
N ASP A 537 2.29 1.62 -1.94
CA ASP A 537 3.19 2.78 -1.87
C ASP A 537 4.67 2.48 -2.16
N ALA A 538 4.93 1.45 -2.98
CA ALA A 538 6.26 1.03 -3.39
C ALA A 538 7.17 0.57 -2.23
N ALA A 539 6.61 0.01 -1.17
CA ALA A 539 7.31 -0.53 -0.01
C ALA A 539 6.98 -2.02 0.19
N MET A 540 7.38 -2.59 1.33
CA MET A 540 7.04 -3.95 1.75
C MET A 540 6.65 -3.94 3.22
N LEU A 541 5.59 -4.67 3.55
CA LEU A 541 5.20 -4.93 4.93
C LEU A 541 5.73 -6.30 5.35
N VAL A 542 6.39 -6.34 6.49
CA VAL A 542 7.02 -7.53 7.06
C VAL A 542 6.35 -7.84 8.38
N LEU A 543 5.78 -9.05 8.48
CA LEU A 543 5.39 -9.62 9.77
C LEU A 543 6.63 -10.29 10.37
N ALA A 544 7.06 -9.88 11.55
CA ALA A 544 8.24 -10.39 12.21
C ALA A 544 7.93 -10.94 13.61
N GLU A 545 8.69 -11.96 14.01
CA GLU A 545 8.62 -12.63 15.32
C GLU A 545 9.92 -12.34 16.09
N PRO A 546 9.87 -11.64 17.23
CA PRO A 546 11.01 -11.60 18.16
C PRO A 546 11.14 -12.90 18.96
N ASP A 547 12.25 -13.06 19.69
CA ASP A 547 12.44 -14.18 20.62
C ASP A 547 11.36 -14.26 21.72
N PHE A 548 10.76 -13.12 22.07
CA PHE A 548 9.69 -12.99 23.06
C PHE A 548 8.62 -12.02 22.56
N PRO A 549 7.31 -12.32 22.75
CA PRO A 549 6.22 -11.46 22.27
C PRO A 549 6.34 -10.01 22.77
N PRO A 550 5.72 -9.03 22.08
CA PRO A 550 4.68 -9.14 21.03
C PRO A 550 5.20 -9.43 19.61
N LEU A 551 4.31 -9.69 18.65
CA LEU A 551 4.67 -9.75 17.22
C LEU A 551 4.92 -8.33 16.68
N TRP A 552 5.65 -8.23 15.57
CA TRP A 552 6.02 -6.95 14.97
C TRP A 552 5.51 -6.83 13.54
N LEU A 553 5.02 -5.64 13.22
CA LEU A 553 4.77 -5.18 11.86
C LEU A 553 5.84 -4.15 11.52
N VAL A 554 6.63 -4.41 10.49
CA VAL A 554 7.71 -3.53 10.06
C VAL A 554 7.51 -3.20 8.59
N LYS A 555 7.31 -1.93 8.27
CA LYS A 555 7.26 -1.46 6.89
C LYS A 555 8.65 -1.04 6.46
N VAL A 556 9.13 -1.57 5.34
CA VAL A 556 10.46 -1.31 4.79
C VAL A 556 10.38 -0.85 3.34
N THR A 557 11.33 -0.01 2.92
CA THR A 557 11.57 0.30 1.51
C THR A 557 12.02 -0.94 0.75
N GLN A 558 12.11 -0.81 -0.56
CA GLN A 558 12.52 -1.90 -1.46
C GLN A 558 14.02 -2.19 -1.42
N SER A 559 14.80 -1.23 -0.91
CA SER A 559 16.21 -1.37 -0.48
C SER A 559 16.38 -1.88 0.96
N GLY A 560 15.28 -2.13 1.67
CA GLY A 560 15.24 -2.71 3.01
C GLY A 560 15.48 -1.73 4.15
N THR A 561 15.24 -0.42 3.95
CA THR A 561 15.27 0.61 5.01
C THR A 561 13.94 0.65 5.74
N VAL A 562 13.92 0.70 7.07
CA VAL A 562 12.68 0.81 7.85
C VAL A 562 12.02 2.17 7.64
N LEU A 563 10.73 2.18 7.31
CA LEU A 563 9.88 3.37 7.21
C LEU A 563 9.12 3.61 8.52
N TRP A 564 8.50 2.57 9.05
CA TRP A 564 7.87 2.57 10.37
C TRP A 564 7.80 1.14 10.91
N SER A 565 7.59 1.04 12.22
CA SER A 565 7.34 -0.24 12.91
C SER A 565 6.29 -0.08 14.00
N ARG A 566 5.54 -1.16 14.23
CA ARG A 566 4.54 -1.26 15.28
C ARG A 566 4.59 -2.65 15.91
N THR A 567 4.35 -2.71 17.20
CA THR A 567 4.09 -3.98 17.89
C THR A 567 2.60 -4.32 17.82
N LEU A 568 2.29 -5.60 17.70
CA LEU A 568 0.93 -6.12 17.68
C LEU A 568 0.60 -6.75 19.04
N GLU A 569 -0.20 -6.04 19.82
CA GLU A 569 -0.62 -6.45 21.15
C GLU A 569 -1.90 -7.30 21.04
N ILE A 570 -1.79 -8.57 21.43
CA ILE A 570 -2.92 -9.51 21.47
C ILE A 570 -3.14 -9.93 22.93
N PRO A 571 -4.38 -9.92 23.45
CA PRO A 571 -4.65 -10.38 24.80
C PRO A 571 -4.15 -11.82 25.03
N ASP A 572 -3.64 -12.11 26.22
CA ASP A 572 -3.24 -13.47 26.64
C ASP A 572 -2.14 -14.14 25.78
N VAL A 573 -1.28 -13.37 25.09
CA VAL A 573 -0.20 -13.88 24.20
C VAL A 573 0.64 -15.02 24.81
N VAL A 574 1.04 -14.90 26.08
CA VAL A 574 1.92 -15.88 26.73
C VAL A 574 1.19 -17.18 27.02
N SER A 575 -0.05 -17.10 27.51
CA SER A 575 -0.85 -18.29 27.85
C SER A 575 -1.39 -18.99 26.61
N CYS A 576 -1.56 -18.27 25.51
CA CYS A 576 -2.10 -18.80 24.26
C CYS A 576 -1.05 -19.50 23.38
N GLY A 577 0.25 -19.19 23.55
CA GLY A 577 1.31 -19.73 22.68
C GLY A 577 1.17 -19.23 21.25
N LEU A 578 1.17 -17.90 21.11
CA LEU A 578 0.93 -17.18 19.86
C LEU A 578 1.94 -17.56 18.78
N LYS A 579 1.45 -17.73 17.55
CA LYS A 579 2.27 -17.92 16.36
C LYS A 579 1.81 -16.99 15.23
N PRO A 580 2.73 -16.34 14.51
CA PRO A 580 2.41 -15.66 13.26
C PRO A 580 2.09 -16.69 12.17
N VAL A 581 1.02 -16.47 11.42
CA VAL A 581 0.55 -17.41 10.39
C VAL A 581 0.66 -16.81 9.00
N GLY A 582 -0.04 -15.69 8.80
CA GLY A 582 -0.28 -15.15 7.46
C GLY A 582 -0.33 -13.64 7.47
N LEU A 583 0.03 -13.08 6.33
CA LEU A 583 -0.08 -11.67 6.00
C LEU A 583 -0.57 -11.60 4.55
N THR A 584 -1.72 -10.97 4.33
CA THR A 584 -2.29 -10.79 2.98
C THR A 584 -2.87 -9.40 2.85
N ARG A 585 -2.91 -8.85 1.64
CA ARG A 585 -3.57 -7.57 1.37
C ARG A 585 -5.08 -7.69 1.44
N ASP A 586 -5.75 -6.59 1.78
CA ASP A 586 -7.19 -6.41 1.64
C ASP A 586 -7.56 -5.91 0.23
N SER A 587 -8.79 -5.40 0.05
CA SER A 587 -9.27 -4.86 -1.21
C SER A 587 -8.63 -3.51 -1.59
N GLY A 588 -8.20 -2.73 -0.59
CA GLY A 588 -7.55 -1.44 -0.71
C GLY A 588 -6.05 -1.48 -0.38
N ASP A 589 -5.67 -0.61 0.56
CA ASP A 589 -4.27 -0.38 0.97
C ASP A 589 -3.92 -1.02 2.32
N GLY A 590 -4.90 -1.67 2.96
CA GLY A 590 -4.72 -2.37 4.23
C GLY A 590 -4.36 -3.85 4.05
N PHE A 591 -4.34 -4.55 5.18
CA PHE A 591 -3.85 -5.92 5.28
C PHE A 591 -4.62 -6.73 6.30
N PHE A 592 -4.71 -8.04 6.08
CA PHE A 592 -5.08 -9.01 7.11
C PHE A 592 -3.85 -9.71 7.66
N VAL A 593 -3.72 -9.68 8.99
CA VAL A 593 -2.75 -10.45 9.77
C VAL A 593 -3.48 -11.64 10.39
N LEU A 594 -2.98 -12.85 10.18
CA LEU A 594 -3.46 -14.04 10.88
C LEU A 594 -2.45 -14.50 11.92
N THR A 595 -2.97 -14.86 13.09
CA THR A 595 -2.21 -15.48 14.18
C THR A 595 -2.91 -16.72 14.68
N ALA A 596 -2.16 -17.69 15.21
CA ALA A 596 -2.71 -18.89 15.84
C ALA A 596 -2.31 -18.97 17.30
N CYS A 597 -3.23 -19.45 18.13
CA CYS A 597 -3.05 -19.66 19.57
C CYS A 597 -3.03 -21.17 19.85
N THR A 598 -1.83 -21.72 19.97
CA THR A 598 -1.62 -23.17 20.07
C THR A 598 -2.32 -23.80 21.27
N PHE A 599 -2.25 -23.16 22.44
CA PHE A 599 -2.70 -23.76 23.71
C PHE A 599 -4.18 -23.53 24.01
N THR A 600 -4.77 -22.49 23.42
CA THR A 600 -6.20 -22.16 23.59
C THR A 600 -7.06 -22.61 22.41
N HIS A 601 -6.45 -23.20 21.37
CA HIS A 601 -7.13 -23.71 20.18
C HIS A 601 -8.00 -22.62 19.53
N ALA A 602 -7.37 -21.49 19.24
CA ALA A 602 -8.01 -20.33 18.61
C ALA A 602 -7.09 -19.73 17.54
N PHE A 603 -7.63 -18.90 16.67
CA PHE A 603 -6.83 -18.04 15.81
C PHE A 603 -7.46 -16.65 15.72
N HIS A 604 -6.65 -15.63 15.45
CA HIS A 604 -7.14 -14.28 15.24
C HIS A 604 -6.99 -13.90 13.78
N ARG A 605 -7.98 -13.18 13.27
CA ARG A 605 -7.89 -12.41 12.03
C ARG A 605 -7.96 -10.94 12.39
N ILE A 606 -6.92 -10.21 12.03
CA ILE A 606 -6.74 -8.81 12.40
C ILE A 606 -6.65 -8.03 11.10
N HIS A 607 -7.59 -7.12 10.88
CA HIS A 607 -7.60 -6.19 9.75
C HIS A 607 -6.89 -4.92 10.19
N ILE A 608 -5.85 -4.56 9.46
CA ILE A 608 -5.07 -3.34 9.68
C ILE A 608 -5.13 -2.44 8.46
N ASP A 609 -5.01 -1.14 8.67
CA ASP A 609 -4.89 -0.16 7.60
C ASP A 609 -3.45 -0.10 7.02
N ALA A 610 -3.22 0.83 6.09
CA ALA A 610 -1.92 1.04 5.45
C ALA A 610 -0.80 1.53 6.40
N HIS A 611 -1.18 2.11 7.56
CA HIS A 611 -0.29 2.63 8.60
C HIS A 611 -0.05 1.60 9.72
N GLY A 612 -0.69 0.43 9.62
CA GLY A 612 -0.60 -0.65 10.58
C GLY A 612 -1.48 -0.46 11.81
N GLU A 613 -2.54 0.35 11.73
CA GLU A 613 -3.53 0.50 12.80
C GLU A 613 -4.64 -0.53 12.67
N VAL A 614 -5.11 -1.07 13.80
CA VAL A 614 -6.17 -2.09 13.83
C VAL A 614 -7.52 -1.47 13.49
N LEU A 615 -8.11 -1.88 12.38
CA LEU A 615 -9.47 -1.54 11.97
C LEU A 615 -10.49 -2.47 12.63
N SER A 616 -10.20 -3.77 12.66
CA SER A 616 -11.01 -4.77 13.34
C SER A 616 -10.18 -5.99 13.70
N ALA A 617 -10.60 -6.73 14.72
CA ALA A 617 -10.01 -8.01 15.07
C ALA A 617 -11.11 -8.97 15.50
N VAL A 618 -11.04 -10.19 14.96
CA VAL A 618 -11.95 -11.27 15.35
C VAL A 618 -11.15 -12.47 15.81
N LYS A 619 -11.64 -13.13 16.85
CA LYS A 619 -11.14 -14.38 17.38
C LYS A 619 -12.06 -15.51 16.94
N VAL A 620 -11.47 -16.58 16.42
CA VAL A 620 -12.20 -17.76 15.95
C VAL A 620 -11.88 -18.94 16.85
N THR A 621 -12.91 -19.57 17.39
CA THR A 621 -12.85 -20.73 18.30
C THR A 621 -13.79 -21.84 17.86
N ASP A 622 -13.56 -23.03 18.41
CA ASP A 622 -14.51 -24.15 18.35
C ASP A 622 -14.54 -24.84 19.73
N PRO A 623 -15.70 -24.88 20.40
CA PRO A 623 -15.81 -25.46 21.75
C PRO A 623 -15.54 -26.98 21.78
N ASN A 624 -15.59 -27.65 20.63
CA ASN A 624 -15.30 -29.07 20.49
C ASN A 624 -13.85 -29.33 20.04
N ALA A 625 -13.09 -28.29 19.69
CA ALA A 625 -11.71 -28.44 19.24
C ALA A 625 -10.78 -28.86 20.38
N SER A 626 -10.05 -29.93 20.12
CA SER A 626 -8.82 -30.32 20.81
C SER A 626 -7.56 -29.76 20.11
N GLY A 627 -7.75 -29.07 18.98
CA GLY A 627 -6.73 -28.40 18.21
C GLY A 627 -7.38 -27.58 17.09
N LEU A 628 -7.08 -26.28 17.03
CA LEU A 628 -7.49 -25.39 15.97
C LEU A 628 -6.30 -24.46 15.69
N GLU A 629 -5.72 -24.59 14.51
CA GLU A 629 -4.51 -23.85 14.11
C GLU A 629 -4.65 -23.40 12.65
N ALA A 630 -4.78 -22.09 12.43
CA ALA A 630 -4.72 -21.50 11.10
C ALA A 630 -3.29 -21.59 10.55
N THR A 631 -3.15 -21.89 9.26
CA THR A 631 -1.84 -22.06 8.60
C THR A 631 -1.75 -21.34 7.26
N VAL A 632 -2.89 -21.05 6.62
CA VAL A 632 -2.99 -20.40 5.32
C VAL A 632 -3.96 -19.23 5.40
N ALA A 633 -3.55 -18.09 4.82
CA ALA A 633 -4.39 -16.92 4.58
C ALA A 633 -4.17 -16.45 3.15
N THR A 634 -5.23 -16.20 2.38
CA THR A 634 -5.11 -15.62 1.04
C THR A 634 -6.35 -14.82 0.67
N ARG A 635 -6.17 -13.75 -0.10
CA ARG A 635 -7.25 -12.91 -0.60
C ARG A 635 -7.99 -13.59 -1.76
N VAL A 636 -9.32 -13.55 -1.76
CA VAL A 636 -10.18 -14.10 -2.82
C VAL A 636 -11.22 -13.07 -3.24
N GLY A 637 -10.92 -12.28 -4.28
CA GLY A 637 -11.72 -11.10 -4.58
C GLY A 637 -11.59 -10.10 -3.44
N ASP A 638 -12.69 -9.68 -2.83
CA ASP A 638 -12.67 -8.79 -1.65
C ASP A 638 -12.73 -9.57 -0.32
N ASP A 639 -12.88 -10.91 -0.40
CA ASP A 639 -12.94 -11.78 0.76
C ASP A 639 -11.55 -12.29 1.17
N VAL A 640 -11.46 -12.86 2.37
CA VAL A 640 -10.30 -13.62 2.84
C VAL A 640 -10.67 -15.10 2.98
N PHE A 641 -9.80 -15.97 2.46
CA PHE A 641 -9.85 -17.40 2.70
C PHE A 641 -8.79 -17.80 3.73
N VAL A 642 -9.22 -18.53 4.75
CA VAL A 642 -8.39 -19.08 5.82
C VAL A 642 -8.51 -20.59 5.81
N ALA A 643 -7.39 -21.28 5.90
CA ALA A 643 -7.37 -22.72 6.11
C ALA A 643 -6.35 -23.09 7.19
N GLY A 644 -6.57 -24.26 7.79
CA GLY A 644 -5.74 -24.74 8.88
C GLY A 644 -6.14 -26.13 9.32
N GLN A 645 -5.59 -26.56 10.44
CA GLN A 645 -5.91 -27.84 11.07
C GLN A 645 -7.07 -27.68 12.06
N LEU A 646 -7.98 -28.65 12.06
CA LEU A 646 -9.06 -28.79 13.03
C LEU A 646 -9.06 -30.24 13.56
N ARG A 647 -8.94 -30.40 14.87
CA ARG A 647 -8.95 -31.70 15.55
C ARG A 647 -10.04 -31.72 16.62
N HIS A 648 -10.91 -32.71 16.56
CA HIS A 648 -11.84 -33.02 17.64
C HIS A 648 -11.39 -34.27 18.39
N ALA A 649 -11.58 -34.28 19.71
CA ALA A 649 -11.16 -35.42 20.53
C ALA A 649 -11.91 -36.70 20.10
N GLY A 650 -11.16 -37.72 19.65
CA GLY A 650 -11.72 -39.01 19.25
C GLY A 650 -12.24 -39.07 17.80
N GLU A 651 -12.02 -38.02 17.00
CA GLU A 651 -12.30 -38.00 15.57
C GLU A 651 -11.01 -38.04 14.74
N PRO A 652 -11.08 -38.41 13.44
CA PRO A 652 -9.97 -38.21 12.53
C PRO A 652 -9.59 -36.73 12.46
N ASP A 653 -8.29 -36.48 12.42
CA ASP A 653 -7.79 -35.14 12.19
C ASP A 653 -8.19 -34.64 10.81
N SER A 654 -8.44 -33.34 10.73
CA SER A 654 -9.05 -32.71 9.55
C SER A 654 -8.44 -31.35 9.30
N MET A 655 -8.68 -30.82 8.11
CA MET A 655 -8.45 -29.41 7.83
C MET A 655 -9.78 -28.67 7.88
N PHE A 656 -9.72 -27.38 8.16
CA PHE A 656 -10.83 -26.49 7.91
C PHE A 656 -10.52 -25.58 6.73
N GLY A 657 -11.58 -25.10 6.08
CA GLY A 657 -11.54 -23.98 5.16
C GLY A 657 -12.68 -23.04 5.50
N LEU A 658 -12.35 -21.77 5.64
CA LEU A 658 -13.26 -20.71 6.05
C LEU A 658 -13.05 -19.51 5.12
N ARG A 659 -14.14 -18.98 4.57
CA ARG A 659 -14.13 -17.76 3.76
C ARG A 659 -14.96 -16.72 4.48
N GLN A 660 -14.40 -15.54 4.66
CA GLN A 660 -15.05 -14.40 5.29
C GLN A 660 -14.99 -13.17 4.38
N THR A 661 -16.00 -12.31 4.47
CA THR A 661 -15.92 -10.97 3.90
C THR A 661 -14.87 -10.15 4.62
N GLU A 662 -14.53 -9.00 4.05
CA GLU A 662 -13.64 -8.00 4.65
C GLU A 662 -14.12 -7.63 6.07
N GLU A 663 -15.41 -7.42 6.27
CA GLU A 663 -16.04 -7.09 7.56
C GLU A 663 -16.09 -8.25 8.56
N GLY A 664 -15.76 -9.49 8.14
CA GLY A 664 -15.76 -10.65 9.03
C GLY A 664 -16.96 -11.57 8.95
N GLU A 665 -17.93 -11.26 8.10
CA GLU A 665 -19.09 -12.11 7.90
C GLU A 665 -18.68 -13.43 7.24
N LEU A 666 -19.22 -14.55 7.74
CA LEU A 666 -18.89 -15.87 7.24
C LEU A 666 -19.60 -16.15 5.90
N VAL A 667 -18.83 -16.32 4.83
CA VAL A 667 -19.32 -16.78 3.52
C VAL A 667 -19.53 -18.30 3.55
N PHE A 668 -18.53 -19.05 4.01
CA PHE A 668 -18.67 -20.47 4.34
C PHE A 668 -17.63 -20.91 5.38
N ALA A 669 -17.96 -21.97 6.12
CA ALA A 669 -17.03 -22.75 6.92
C ALA A 669 -17.25 -24.24 6.66
N ARG A 670 -16.16 -24.95 6.35
CA ARG A 670 -16.17 -26.39 6.09
C ARG A 670 -15.03 -27.08 6.80
N ARG A 671 -15.30 -28.29 7.25
CA ARG A 671 -14.31 -29.27 7.69
C ARG A 671 -14.09 -30.28 6.58
N TYR A 672 -12.84 -30.67 6.36
CA TYR A 672 -12.46 -31.62 5.32
C TYR A 672 -11.67 -32.78 5.91
N VAL A 673 -12.15 -34.00 5.66
CA VAL A 673 -11.55 -35.24 6.17
C VAL A 673 -11.02 -36.06 5.00
N ALA A 674 -9.77 -36.49 5.09
CA ALA A 674 -9.13 -37.33 4.07
C ALA A 674 -9.21 -38.81 4.45
N CYS A 675 -9.68 -39.60 3.47
CA CYS A 675 -9.92 -41.04 3.48
C CYS A 675 -10.78 -41.59 4.66
N ASP A 676 -11.28 -42.82 4.54
CA ASP A 676 -12.23 -43.41 5.51
C ASP A 676 -11.56 -43.79 6.86
N GLU A 677 -10.28 -44.16 6.84
CA GLU A 677 -9.43 -44.37 8.02
C GLU A 677 -7.99 -43.87 7.75
N GLY A 678 -7.79 -42.56 7.94
CA GLY A 678 -6.51 -41.84 7.89
C GLY A 678 -6.31 -41.04 6.59
N PRO A 679 -5.56 -39.91 6.54
CA PRO A 679 -4.79 -39.25 7.61
C PRO A 679 -4.99 -37.72 7.75
N ASP A 680 -4.33 -37.13 8.76
CA ASP A 680 -4.11 -35.68 8.97
C ASP A 680 -3.92 -34.91 7.66
N VAL A 681 -4.85 -34.04 7.27
CA VAL A 681 -4.65 -33.03 6.22
C VAL A 681 -4.28 -31.71 6.87
N PHE A 682 -3.09 -31.22 6.54
CA PHE A 682 -2.53 -29.99 7.09
C PHE A 682 -2.17 -29.06 5.93
N PRO A 683 -2.99 -28.03 5.66
CA PRO A 683 -2.73 -27.10 4.57
C PRO A 683 -1.52 -26.22 4.90
N VAL A 684 -0.71 -25.88 3.90
CA VAL A 684 0.47 -25.01 4.07
C VAL A 684 0.49 -23.82 3.10
N ARG A 685 -0.14 -23.98 1.93
CA ARG A 685 -0.19 -22.94 0.90
C ARG A 685 -1.51 -23.04 0.13
N ALA A 686 -1.95 -21.92 -0.42
CA ALA A 686 -3.09 -21.87 -1.33
C ALA A 686 -2.81 -20.93 -2.50
N VAL A 687 -3.37 -21.28 -3.66
CA VAL A 687 -3.41 -20.43 -4.85
C VAL A 687 -4.86 -20.23 -5.28
N VAL A 688 -5.18 -19.00 -5.68
CA VAL A 688 -6.55 -18.57 -5.98
C VAL A 688 -6.72 -18.44 -7.48
N SER A 689 -7.77 -19.06 -8.01
CA SER A 689 -8.14 -18.93 -9.42
C SER A 689 -8.94 -17.64 -9.67
N PRO A 690 -8.96 -17.11 -10.91
CA PRO A 690 -9.80 -15.97 -11.28
C PRO A 690 -11.29 -16.16 -11.00
N GLU A 691 -11.78 -17.41 -11.02
CA GLU A 691 -13.18 -17.75 -10.71
C GLU A 691 -13.48 -17.81 -9.20
N GLY A 692 -12.48 -17.60 -8.34
CA GLY A 692 -12.60 -17.66 -6.89
C GLY A 692 -12.60 -19.08 -6.31
N ASP A 693 -12.26 -20.11 -7.10
CA ASP A 693 -11.83 -21.41 -6.55
C ASP A 693 -10.48 -21.24 -5.86
N VAL A 694 -10.28 -21.96 -4.76
CA VAL A 694 -9.02 -21.96 -3.99
C VAL A 694 -8.38 -23.34 -4.07
N THR A 695 -7.17 -23.43 -4.59
CA THR A 695 -6.39 -24.67 -4.61
C THR A 695 -5.47 -24.68 -3.41
N VAL A 696 -5.74 -25.57 -2.46
CA VAL A 696 -4.98 -25.72 -1.22
C VAL A 696 -4.04 -26.91 -1.36
N ALA A 697 -2.79 -26.73 -0.94
CA ALA A 697 -1.78 -27.78 -0.92
C ALA A 697 -1.17 -27.91 0.48
N GLY A 698 -0.66 -29.10 0.78
CA GLY A 698 0.04 -29.37 2.01
C GLY A 698 0.31 -30.85 2.19
N ARG A 699 0.33 -31.29 3.44
CA ARG A 699 0.66 -32.66 3.81
C ARG A 699 -0.58 -33.43 4.26
N GLY A 700 -0.70 -34.66 3.78
CA GLY A 700 -1.72 -35.64 4.11
C GLY A 700 -1.03 -36.89 4.64
N GLY A 701 -1.16 -37.27 5.91
CA GLY A 701 -0.52 -38.54 6.32
C GLY A 701 -0.24 -38.76 7.80
N ALA A 702 -0.53 -39.96 8.30
CA ALA A 702 0.24 -40.55 9.40
C ALA A 702 1.68 -40.89 8.94
N GLU A 703 1.90 -40.90 7.62
CA GLU A 703 3.18 -41.20 6.96
C GLU A 703 3.69 -40.02 6.13
N HIS A 704 3.11 -38.83 6.33
CA HIS A 704 3.56 -37.57 5.72
C HIS A 704 3.66 -37.60 4.18
N ASN A 705 2.54 -37.86 3.49
CA ASN A 705 2.43 -37.68 2.04
C ASN A 705 1.93 -36.26 1.72
N GLY A 706 1.88 -35.89 0.44
CA GLY A 706 1.32 -34.62 -0.01
C GLY A 706 -0.19 -34.72 -0.23
N PHE A 707 -0.88 -33.59 -0.19
CA PHE A 707 -2.21 -33.45 -0.77
C PHE A 707 -2.32 -32.13 -1.53
N VAL A 708 -3.16 -32.14 -2.56
CA VAL A 708 -3.59 -30.96 -3.31
C VAL A 708 -5.09 -31.08 -3.55
N ALA A 709 -5.85 -30.06 -3.17
CA ALA A 709 -7.28 -30.04 -3.33
C ALA A 709 -7.77 -28.68 -3.83
N ARG A 710 -8.67 -28.66 -4.81
CA ARG A 710 -9.37 -27.45 -5.24
C ARG A 710 -10.72 -27.35 -4.55
N LEU A 711 -10.94 -26.26 -3.85
CA LEU A 711 -12.18 -25.89 -3.18
C LEU A 711 -12.93 -24.87 -4.02
N LYS A 712 -14.22 -25.12 -4.24
CA LYS A 712 -15.12 -24.19 -4.95
C LYS A 712 -15.51 -23.02 -4.03
N PRO A 713 -16.01 -21.89 -4.56
CA PRO A 713 -16.47 -20.74 -3.77
C PRO A 713 -17.45 -21.06 -2.65
N ASN A 714 -18.22 -22.15 -2.76
CA ASN A 714 -19.17 -22.61 -1.74
C ASN A 714 -18.57 -23.61 -0.72
N GLY A 715 -17.25 -23.83 -0.77
CA GLY A 715 -16.51 -24.77 0.05
C GLY A 715 -16.64 -26.25 -0.36
N SER A 716 -17.31 -26.58 -1.47
CA SER A 716 -17.32 -27.97 -1.96
C SER A 716 -15.99 -28.37 -2.60
N VAL A 717 -15.61 -29.64 -2.51
CA VAL A 717 -14.38 -30.17 -3.12
C VAL A 717 -14.60 -30.31 -4.62
N GLY A 718 -13.81 -29.60 -5.42
CA GLY A 718 -13.74 -29.73 -6.87
C GLY A 718 -12.91 -30.95 -7.29
N PHE A 719 -11.69 -31.05 -6.78
CA PHE A 719 -10.85 -32.26 -6.87
C PHE A 719 -9.96 -32.38 -5.63
N ALA A 720 -9.48 -33.59 -5.37
CA ALA A 720 -8.42 -33.86 -4.40
C ALA A 720 -7.48 -34.93 -4.94
N SER A 721 -6.19 -34.74 -4.76
CA SER A 721 -5.12 -35.67 -5.10
C SER A 721 -4.15 -35.78 -3.93
N PHE A 722 -3.55 -36.95 -3.77
CA PHE A 722 -2.69 -37.29 -2.63
C PHE A 722 -1.37 -37.84 -3.17
N PRO A 723 -0.47 -37.00 -3.70
CA PRO A 723 0.84 -37.43 -4.18
C PRO A 723 1.71 -37.94 -3.03
N GLY A 724 2.35 -39.10 -3.20
CA GLY A 724 3.27 -39.65 -2.21
C GLY A 724 4.00 -40.92 -2.65
N PHE A 725 4.87 -41.42 -1.76
CA PHE A 725 5.63 -42.67 -1.96
C PHE A 725 4.84 -43.94 -1.61
N GLY A 726 3.61 -43.77 -1.11
CA GLY A 726 2.82 -44.87 -0.54
C GLY A 726 2.63 -44.70 0.96
N PHE A 727 2.02 -45.72 1.55
CA PHE A 727 1.81 -45.75 2.99
C PHE A 727 2.94 -46.55 3.67
N GLY A 728 3.90 -45.89 4.34
CA GLY A 728 4.91 -46.54 5.19
C GLY A 728 5.79 -45.61 6.06
N LEU A 729 6.35 -46.13 7.17
CA LEU A 729 7.12 -45.37 8.18
C LEU A 729 8.53 -44.90 7.77
N GLY A 730 8.98 -45.20 6.56
CA GLY A 730 10.35 -44.94 6.10
C GLY A 730 10.42 -44.05 4.86
N SER A 731 9.33 -43.40 4.46
CA SER A 731 9.26 -42.57 3.25
C SER A 731 8.32 -41.41 3.51
N VAL A 732 8.79 -40.19 3.28
CA VAL A 732 8.07 -38.95 3.56
C VAL A 732 8.15 -38.07 2.32
N PHE A 733 7.02 -37.48 1.93
CA PHE A 733 6.95 -36.42 0.95
C PHE A 733 5.92 -35.39 1.41
N VAL A 734 6.39 -34.21 1.82
CA VAL A 734 5.51 -33.11 2.20
C VAL A 734 5.52 -32.04 1.13
N VAL A 735 4.36 -31.47 0.87
CA VAL A 735 4.24 -30.26 0.05
C VAL A 735 4.46 -29.05 0.94
N ASP A 736 5.32 -28.15 0.51
CA ASP A 736 5.67 -26.90 1.19
C ASP A 736 5.12 -25.68 0.41
N SER A 737 5.08 -25.76 -0.93
CA SER A 737 4.63 -24.69 -1.82
C SER A 737 3.95 -25.21 -3.08
N ILE A 738 3.18 -24.34 -3.74
CA ILE A 738 2.46 -24.64 -4.99
C ILE A 738 2.36 -23.38 -5.85
N ALA A 739 2.49 -23.55 -7.16
CA ALA A 739 2.15 -22.55 -8.17
C ALA A 739 1.32 -23.17 -9.30
N GLU A 740 0.38 -22.39 -9.84
CA GLU A 740 -0.39 -22.78 -11.02
C GLU A 740 0.43 -22.43 -12.28
N LEU A 741 0.69 -23.44 -13.11
CA LEU A 741 1.29 -23.25 -14.42
C LEU A 741 0.24 -22.65 -15.36
N PRO A 742 0.53 -21.53 -16.05
CA PRO A 742 -0.45 -20.86 -16.92
C PRO A 742 -1.01 -21.74 -18.05
N THR A 743 -0.35 -22.85 -18.39
CA THR A 743 -0.62 -23.63 -19.59
C THR A 743 -1.11 -25.07 -19.36
N THR A 744 -0.83 -25.70 -18.20
CA THR A 744 -1.04 -27.17 -18.06
C THR A 744 -1.65 -27.66 -16.74
N GLY A 745 -1.29 -27.06 -15.59
CA GLY A 745 -1.60 -27.64 -14.27
C GLY A 745 -0.86 -26.93 -13.15
N TYR A 746 -0.15 -27.67 -12.29
CA TYR A 746 0.57 -27.09 -11.15
C TYR A 746 2.01 -27.57 -11.07
N ILE A 747 2.84 -26.79 -10.40
CA ILE A 747 4.12 -27.23 -9.87
C ILE A 747 4.04 -27.12 -8.35
N VAL A 748 4.50 -28.18 -7.71
CA VAL A 748 4.57 -28.30 -6.26
C VAL A 748 6.03 -28.38 -5.85
N GLY A 749 6.41 -27.56 -4.88
CA GLY A 749 7.66 -27.66 -4.14
C GLY A 749 7.41 -28.39 -2.83
N GLY A 750 8.30 -29.30 -2.50
CA GLY A 750 8.21 -30.06 -1.27
C GLY A 750 9.54 -30.54 -0.75
N SER A 751 9.46 -31.23 0.38
CA SER A 751 10.58 -31.88 1.04
C SER A 751 10.34 -33.38 1.08
N SER A 752 11.34 -34.18 0.76
CA SER A 752 11.21 -35.64 0.80
C SER A 752 12.40 -36.33 1.47
N VAL A 753 12.17 -37.51 2.01
CA VAL A 753 13.21 -38.42 2.51
C VAL A 753 12.73 -39.86 2.39
N ARG A 754 13.62 -40.78 2.03
CA ARG A 754 13.37 -42.21 1.92
C ARG A 754 14.50 -43.00 2.58
N LEU A 755 14.17 -43.77 3.60
CA LEU A 755 15.10 -44.58 4.40
C LEU A 755 15.14 -46.03 3.89
N THR A 756 15.66 -46.22 2.69
CA THR A 756 15.83 -47.52 2.00
C THR A 756 17.15 -48.23 2.32
N GLY A 757 18.12 -47.56 2.94
CA GLY A 757 19.46 -48.03 3.27
C GLY A 757 20.53 -47.74 2.20
N ASP A 758 20.15 -47.22 1.03
CA ASP A 758 20.99 -46.75 -0.06
C ASP A 758 20.24 -45.74 -0.95
N GLY A 759 20.98 -44.91 -1.70
CA GLY A 759 20.40 -43.92 -2.62
C GLY A 759 20.51 -42.46 -2.17
N MET A 760 20.13 -41.52 -3.05
CA MET A 760 20.24 -40.08 -2.78
C MET A 760 19.13 -39.53 -1.87
N LEU A 761 18.04 -40.30 -1.68
CA LEU A 761 16.88 -39.91 -0.88
C LEU A 761 17.03 -40.25 0.61
N GLU A 762 18.12 -40.88 1.04
CA GLU A 762 18.41 -41.20 2.46
C GLU A 762 18.56 -39.96 3.34
N VAL A 763 18.71 -38.79 2.72
CA VAL A 763 18.84 -37.49 3.37
C VAL A 763 17.70 -36.60 2.89
N PRO A 764 17.09 -35.77 3.76
CA PRO A 764 16.09 -34.78 3.34
C PRO A 764 16.56 -33.97 2.13
N ASN A 765 15.69 -33.86 1.13
CA ASN A 765 15.97 -33.22 -0.15
C ASN A 765 14.81 -32.34 -0.61
N PHE A 766 15.11 -31.40 -1.50
CA PHE A 766 14.06 -30.67 -2.22
C PHE A 766 13.42 -31.60 -3.23
N THR A 767 12.11 -31.48 -3.40
CA THR A 767 11.35 -32.24 -4.37
C THR A 767 10.49 -31.29 -5.18
N LEU A 768 10.57 -31.40 -6.50
CA LEU A 768 9.65 -30.74 -7.41
C LEU A 768 8.76 -31.78 -8.07
N LEU A 769 7.47 -31.45 -8.15
CA LEU A 769 6.44 -32.31 -8.68
C LEU A 769 5.54 -31.50 -9.61
N GLN A 770 5.47 -31.87 -10.88
CA GLN A 770 4.46 -31.33 -11.78
C GLN A 770 3.17 -32.14 -11.65
N LEU A 771 2.06 -31.44 -11.58
CA LEU A 771 0.71 -31.99 -11.56
C LEU A 771 -0.08 -31.52 -12.79
N ASP A 772 -1.01 -32.34 -13.26
CA ASP A 772 -2.02 -31.91 -14.23
C ASP A 772 -3.05 -30.96 -13.58
N ALA A 773 -3.96 -30.40 -14.39
CA ALA A 773 -5.01 -29.48 -13.93
C ALA A 773 -6.01 -30.09 -12.91
N VAL A 774 -5.98 -31.41 -12.67
CA VAL A 774 -6.78 -32.09 -11.64
C VAL A 774 -5.91 -32.69 -10.53
N GLY A 775 -4.65 -32.23 -10.43
CA GLY A 775 -3.74 -32.54 -9.34
C GLY A 775 -2.96 -33.85 -9.48
N LYS A 776 -3.00 -34.55 -10.61
CA LYS A 776 -2.30 -35.85 -10.75
C LYS A 776 -0.82 -35.67 -11.11
N PRO A 777 0.11 -36.43 -10.50
CA PRO A 777 1.53 -36.43 -10.84
C PRO A 777 1.80 -36.69 -12.34
N ILE A 778 2.63 -35.83 -12.93
CA ILE A 778 3.18 -35.97 -14.29
C ILE A 778 4.63 -36.42 -14.22
N TRP A 779 5.47 -35.70 -13.45
CA TRP A 779 6.86 -36.06 -13.17
C TRP A 779 7.24 -35.57 -11.77
N SER A 780 8.21 -36.25 -11.15
CA SER A 780 8.84 -35.82 -9.90
C SER A 780 10.37 -35.81 -10.04
N ARG A 781 11.03 -34.85 -9.41
CA ARG A 781 12.49 -34.80 -9.28
C ARG A 781 12.91 -34.41 -7.89
N HIS A 782 13.99 -35.02 -7.44
CA HIS A 782 14.56 -34.79 -6.12
C HIS A 782 15.95 -34.18 -6.25
N TYR A 783 16.26 -33.20 -5.41
CA TYR A 783 17.51 -32.45 -5.45
C TYR A 783 18.19 -32.50 -4.10
N THR A 784 19.39 -33.06 -4.10
CA THR A 784 20.22 -33.17 -2.90
C THR A 784 21.40 -32.21 -3.02
N LEU A 785 21.60 -31.36 -2.03
CA LEU A 785 22.79 -30.51 -1.95
C LEU A 785 23.99 -31.35 -1.50
N GLN A 786 25.09 -31.31 -2.24
CA GLN A 786 26.33 -31.95 -1.84
C GLN A 786 27.33 -30.92 -1.28
N GLY A 787 27.78 -31.16 -0.05
CA GLY A 787 28.77 -30.35 0.64
C GLY A 787 30.18 -30.45 0.04
N ALA A 788 31.08 -29.57 0.47
CA ALA A 788 32.47 -29.55 0.00
C ALA A 788 33.26 -30.84 0.34
N ASP A 789 32.78 -31.63 1.30
CA ASP A 789 33.29 -32.94 1.68
C ASP A 789 32.72 -34.09 0.83
N GLY A 790 31.87 -33.79 -0.16
CA GLY A 790 31.22 -34.77 -1.02
C GLY A 790 30.02 -35.48 -0.38
N LYS A 791 29.64 -35.13 0.85
CA LYS A 791 28.48 -35.69 1.52
C LYS A 791 27.19 -34.95 1.15
N ALA A 792 26.08 -35.67 1.10
CA ALA A 792 24.75 -35.06 1.03
C ALA A 792 24.48 -34.20 2.28
N ARG A 793 23.79 -33.08 2.08
CA ARG A 793 23.30 -32.18 3.11
C ARG A 793 21.78 -32.23 3.10
N ALA A 794 21.20 -32.30 4.30
CA ALA A 794 19.77 -32.22 4.47
C ALA A 794 19.27 -30.86 4.00
N ALA A 795 18.20 -30.88 3.21
CA ALA A 795 17.51 -29.71 2.72
C ALA A 795 15.99 -29.92 2.77
N ALA A 796 15.26 -28.87 3.14
CA ALA A 796 13.80 -28.92 3.32
C ALA A 796 13.18 -27.51 3.28
N GLN A 797 11.84 -27.46 3.37
CA GLN A 797 10.99 -26.27 3.46
C GLN A 797 11.14 -25.37 2.24
N THR A 798 10.60 -25.84 1.11
CA THR A 798 10.73 -25.12 -0.15
C THR A 798 9.61 -24.11 -0.38
N ASP A 799 9.96 -22.91 -0.78
CA ASP A 799 9.04 -22.02 -1.50
C ASP A 799 9.50 -21.84 -2.95
N LEU A 800 8.57 -21.53 -3.84
CA LEU A 800 8.85 -21.42 -5.27
C LEU A 800 8.14 -20.26 -5.94
N THR A 801 8.74 -19.78 -7.02
CA THR A 801 8.19 -18.77 -7.92
C THR A 801 8.46 -19.18 -9.36
N LEU A 802 7.46 -19.07 -10.24
CA LEU A 802 7.64 -19.30 -11.67
C LEU A 802 8.32 -18.09 -12.32
N THR A 803 9.20 -18.32 -13.28
CA THR A 803 9.86 -17.28 -14.08
C THR A 803 9.42 -17.34 -15.53
N ASP A 804 9.37 -16.18 -16.18
CA ASP A 804 8.77 -16.05 -17.51
C ASP A 804 9.61 -16.73 -18.61
N ASP A 805 10.90 -16.93 -18.36
CA ASP A 805 11.88 -17.57 -19.25
C ASP A 805 11.85 -19.11 -19.24
N GLY A 806 10.79 -19.73 -18.68
CA GLY A 806 10.64 -21.20 -18.66
C GLY A 806 11.06 -21.88 -17.36
N GLY A 807 11.30 -21.12 -16.30
CA GLY A 807 11.95 -21.61 -15.08
C GLY A 807 11.06 -21.69 -13.83
N ILE A 808 11.59 -22.38 -12.84
CA ILE A 808 11.14 -22.39 -11.45
C ILE A 808 12.31 -21.92 -10.61
N LEU A 809 12.15 -20.80 -9.91
CA LEU A 809 13.06 -20.42 -8.84
C LEU A 809 12.58 -21.06 -7.54
N VAL A 810 13.44 -21.82 -6.89
CA VAL A 810 13.14 -22.58 -5.67
C VAL A 810 14.12 -22.18 -4.59
N SER A 811 13.64 -21.93 -3.38
CA SER A 811 14.51 -21.77 -2.22
C SER A 811 14.04 -22.57 -1.03
N GLY A 812 14.99 -23.01 -0.22
CA GLY A 812 14.72 -23.65 1.06
C GLY A 812 15.96 -23.63 1.93
N TYR A 813 15.90 -24.34 3.05
CA TYR A 813 17.03 -24.49 3.95
C TYR A 813 17.95 -25.61 3.50
N ALA A 814 19.25 -25.44 3.73
CA ALA A 814 20.20 -26.52 3.64
C ALA A 814 21.20 -26.51 4.81
N GLN A 815 21.46 -27.69 5.39
CA GLN A 815 22.41 -27.81 6.48
C GLN A 815 23.86 -27.57 6.02
N GLN A 816 24.59 -26.74 6.77
CA GLN A 816 26.04 -26.54 6.57
C GLN A 816 26.84 -27.82 6.88
N SER A 817 26.50 -28.48 7.99
CA SER A 817 27.15 -29.68 8.49
C SER A 817 26.22 -30.43 9.45
N GLU A 818 26.49 -31.72 9.68
CA GLU A 818 25.69 -32.59 10.57
C GLU A 818 25.58 -32.08 12.02
N THR A 819 26.46 -31.16 12.44
CA THR A 819 26.50 -30.63 13.82
C THR A 819 26.12 -29.15 13.93
N SER A 820 25.77 -28.50 12.82
CA SER A 820 25.41 -27.07 12.81
C SER A 820 23.97 -26.87 13.26
N THR A 821 23.73 -25.84 14.08
CA THR A 821 22.38 -25.31 14.39
C THR A 821 22.01 -24.11 13.51
N ARG A 822 22.86 -23.81 12.52
CA ARG A 822 22.63 -22.78 11.49
C ARG A 822 22.57 -23.40 10.12
N GLU A 823 21.70 -22.85 9.30
CA GLU A 823 21.41 -23.32 7.96
C GLU A 823 21.69 -22.24 6.92
N ASP A 824 22.04 -22.71 5.73
CA ASP A 824 22.23 -21.87 4.56
C ASP A 824 20.91 -21.73 3.82
N LEU A 825 20.71 -20.57 3.19
CA LEU A 825 19.67 -20.42 2.19
C LEU A 825 20.16 -21.09 0.90
N TRP A 826 19.49 -22.15 0.47
CA TRP A 826 19.79 -22.81 -0.79
C TRP A 826 18.77 -22.38 -1.84
N VAL A 827 19.25 -21.77 -2.92
CA VAL A 827 18.43 -21.29 -4.03
C VAL A 827 18.87 -21.96 -5.33
N MET A 828 17.92 -22.34 -6.16
CA MET A 828 18.19 -22.87 -7.49
C MET A 828 17.12 -22.41 -8.49
N LYS A 829 17.51 -22.32 -9.75
CA LYS A 829 16.60 -22.12 -10.88
C LYS A 829 16.70 -23.32 -11.81
N VAL A 830 15.57 -23.99 -12.06
CA VAL A 830 15.49 -25.22 -12.87
C VAL A 830 14.37 -25.10 -13.90
N PHE A 831 14.38 -25.93 -14.94
CA PHE A 831 13.34 -25.86 -15.97
C PHE A 831 11.96 -26.25 -15.44
N ALA A 832 10.94 -25.47 -15.78
CA ALA A 832 9.56 -25.74 -15.36
C ALA A 832 8.94 -26.97 -16.04
N ARG A 833 9.41 -27.31 -17.25
CA ARG A 833 8.86 -28.43 -18.02
C ARG A 833 9.19 -29.81 -17.43
N ASP A 834 10.36 -29.95 -16.81
CA ASP A 834 10.90 -31.25 -16.41
C ASP A 834 11.81 -31.22 -15.17
N GLY A 835 12.14 -30.05 -14.61
CA GLY A 835 13.06 -29.91 -13.47
C GLY A 835 14.54 -30.21 -13.79
N HIS A 836 14.93 -30.32 -15.05
CA HIS A 836 16.27 -30.80 -15.40
C HIS A 836 17.39 -29.80 -15.05
N ILE A 837 18.56 -30.31 -14.63
CA ILE A 837 19.79 -29.56 -14.37
C ILE A 837 21.00 -30.29 -14.97
N ASP A 838 21.95 -29.55 -15.57
CA ASP A 838 23.13 -30.11 -16.28
C ASP A 838 24.48 -29.53 -15.82
N PHE A 839 24.55 -28.97 -14.61
CA PHE A 839 25.72 -28.20 -14.15
C PHE A 839 26.28 -28.69 -12.78
N GLU A 840 27.56 -28.41 -12.51
CA GLU A 840 28.23 -28.66 -11.22
C GLU A 840 28.55 -27.35 -10.47
N SER A 841 27.55 -26.57 -10.03
CA SER A 841 27.78 -25.43 -9.11
C SER A 841 27.18 -25.70 -7.74
N ASN A 842 28.04 -25.80 -6.71
CA ASN A 842 27.77 -26.08 -5.28
C ASN A 842 26.57 -27.03 -5.02
N LYS A 843 26.89 -28.32 -5.16
CA LYS A 843 26.29 -29.25 -6.13
C LYS A 843 24.90 -29.74 -5.75
N ALA A 844 23.87 -29.12 -6.31
CA ALA A 844 22.56 -29.74 -6.49
C ALA A 844 22.74 -30.99 -7.38
N ILE A 845 22.33 -32.16 -6.90
CA ILE A 845 22.28 -33.39 -7.70
C ILE A 845 20.81 -33.76 -7.86
N ALA A 846 20.34 -33.85 -9.11
CA ALA A 846 18.98 -34.27 -9.42
C ALA A 846 18.89 -35.80 -9.55
N SER A 847 17.78 -36.38 -9.11
CA SER A 847 17.42 -37.76 -9.40
C SER A 847 17.09 -37.96 -10.89
N ASP A 848 17.12 -39.22 -11.32
CA ASP A 848 16.57 -39.63 -12.61
C ASP A 848 15.03 -39.64 -12.48
N PRO A 849 14.29 -38.81 -13.24
CA PRO A 849 12.82 -38.74 -13.13
C PRO A 849 12.13 -40.02 -13.62
N ASP A 850 12.83 -40.85 -14.40
CA ASP A 850 12.32 -42.11 -14.93
C ASP A 850 12.62 -43.31 -14.02
N ASP A 851 13.35 -43.12 -12.90
CA ASP A 851 13.58 -44.18 -11.94
C ASP A 851 12.27 -44.47 -11.16
N PRO A 852 11.66 -45.66 -11.32
CA PRO A 852 10.45 -46.01 -10.60
C PRO A 852 10.64 -46.08 -9.08
N ALA A 853 11.89 -46.14 -8.59
CA ALA A 853 12.17 -46.02 -7.16
C ALA A 853 11.98 -44.59 -6.64
N ASP A 854 12.10 -43.56 -7.48
CA ASP A 854 11.99 -42.16 -7.06
C ASP A 854 10.61 -41.57 -7.41
N ALA A 855 9.77 -42.31 -8.13
CA ALA A 855 8.48 -41.82 -8.60
C ALA A 855 7.48 -41.53 -7.45
N ILE A 856 6.93 -40.31 -7.45
CA ILE A 856 5.78 -39.93 -6.63
C ILE A 856 4.49 -40.32 -7.38
N THR A 857 3.62 -41.06 -6.72
CA THR A 857 2.37 -41.55 -7.32
C THR A 857 1.14 -40.94 -6.64
N ASN A 858 0.01 -40.92 -7.35
CA ASN A 858 -1.25 -40.49 -6.74
C ASN A 858 -1.86 -41.64 -5.92
N LEU A 859 -1.98 -41.43 -4.62
CA LEU A 859 -2.57 -42.38 -3.69
C LEU A 859 -4.10 -42.42 -3.83
N THR A 860 -4.68 -43.60 -3.60
CA THR A 860 -6.14 -43.76 -3.62
C THR A 860 -6.72 -43.23 -2.31
N CYS A 861 -7.23 -42.01 -2.35
CA CYS A 861 -7.89 -41.36 -1.22
C CYS A 861 -8.94 -40.35 -1.73
N SER A 862 -9.90 -40.03 -0.88
CA SER A 862 -10.93 -39.00 -1.12
C SER A 862 -10.85 -37.92 -0.05
N LEU A 863 -11.32 -36.71 -0.39
CA LEU A 863 -11.54 -35.63 0.57
C LEU A 863 -13.04 -35.37 0.67
N SER A 864 -13.62 -35.60 1.84
CA SER A 864 -15.01 -35.25 2.14
C SER A 864 -15.10 -33.81 2.63
N ALA A 865 -16.27 -33.20 2.51
CA ALA A 865 -16.54 -31.87 3.04
C ALA A 865 -17.80 -31.90 3.90
N GLU A 866 -17.68 -31.40 5.12
CA GLU A 866 -18.76 -31.28 6.09
C GLU A 866 -18.93 -29.83 6.50
N ARG A 867 -20.14 -29.45 6.92
CA ARG A 867 -20.36 -28.12 7.49
C ARG A 867 -19.62 -28.01 8.82
N TRP A 868 -18.95 -26.89 9.02
CA TRP A 868 -18.34 -26.50 10.28
C TRP A 868 -18.98 -25.19 10.75
N GLU A 869 -19.17 -25.04 12.06
CA GLU A 869 -19.82 -23.88 12.68
C GLU A 869 -18.88 -23.32 13.76
N PRO A 870 -17.87 -22.51 13.38
CA PRO A 870 -17.00 -21.86 14.34
C PRO A 870 -17.75 -20.79 15.14
N GLU A 871 -17.26 -20.53 16.34
CA GLU A 871 -17.58 -19.33 17.11
C GLU A 871 -16.63 -18.22 16.66
N ILE A 872 -17.20 -17.07 16.26
CA ILE A 872 -16.45 -15.89 15.82
C ILE A 872 -16.89 -14.74 16.71
N GLU A 873 -15.94 -14.19 17.45
CA GLU A 873 -16.17 -13.12 18.42
C GLU A 873 -15.25 -11.94 18.10
N ASP A 874 -15.77 -10.71 18.23
CA ASP A 874 -14.95 -9.51 18.14
C ASP A 874 -13.96 -9.48 19.31
N ASP A 875 -12.70 -9.13 19.03
CA ASP A 875 -11.65 -8.98 20.03
C ASP A 875 -11.11 -7.54 20.05
N PRO A 876 -11.84 -6.60 20.67
CA PRO A 876 -11.44 -5.19 20.73
C PRO A 876 -10.20 -4.93 21.59
N GLY A 877 -9.67 -5.97 22.25
CA GLY A 877 -8.43 -5.89 23.02
C GLY A 877 -7.17 -5.97 22.16
N VAL A 878 -7.31 -6.32 20.87
CA VAL A 878 -6.19 -6.32 19.93
C VAL A 878 -5.90 -4.89 19.47
N ALA A 879 -4.65 -4.48 19.62
CA ALA A 879 -4.20 -3.15 19.23
C ALA A 879 -2.78 -3.20 18.67
N THR A 880 -2.37 -2.10 18.04
CA THR A 880 -1.01 -1.89 17.57
C THR A 880 -0.42 -0.65 18.20
N VAL A 881 0.83 -0.74 18.67
CA VAL A 881 1.51 0.37 19.32
C VAL A 881 2.75 0.75 18.49
N PRO A 882 2.95 2.04 18.14
CA PRO A 882 4.19 2.50 17.54
C PRO A 882 5.41 2.10 18.38
N ASP A 883 6.42 1.54 17.73
CA ASP A 883 7.68 1.16 18.36
C ASP A 883 8.83 1.32 17.35
N GLU A 884 10.06 1.37 17.83
CA GLU A 884 11.24 1.62 17.01
C GLU A 884 11.93 0.33 16.57
N ALA A 885 12.02 0.14 15.26
CA ALA A 885 12.86 -0.85 14.61
C ALA A 885 13.84 -0.17 13.66
N THR A 886 14.99 -0.80 13.46
CA THR A 886 16.00 -0.37 12.49
C THR A 886 16.40 -1.52 11.60
N SER A 887 16.89 -1.18 10.40
CA SER A 887 17.48 -2.15 9.48
C SER A 887 19.00 -1.99 9.46
N VAL A 888 19.74 -3.07 9.69
CA VAL A 888 21.20 -3.05 9.64
C VAL A 888 21.73 -3.99 8.54
N PRO A 889 22.84 -3.64 7.86
CA PRO A 889 23.47 -4.54 6.91
C PRO A 889 23.90 -5.85 7.59
N TRP A 890 23.42 -6.99 7.07
CA TRP A 890 23.84 -8.28 7.56
C TRP A 890 25.17 -8.69 6.94
N ARG A 891 26.15 -9.03 7.77
CA ARG A 891 27.45 -9.52 7.27
C ARG A 891 27.36 -11.01 6.98
N LEU A 892 27.25 -11.35 5.69
CA LEU A 892 27.55 -12.69 5.22
C LEU A 892 28.96 -13.07 5.70
N ARG A 893 29.10 -14.20 6.41
CA ARG A 893 30.41 -14.64 6.89
C ARG A 893 31.23 -15.10 5.70
N ASP A 894 32.28 -14.37 5.35
CA ASP A 894 33.30 -14.86 4.42
C ASP A 894 33.86 -16.19 4.95
N ARG A 895 33.72 -17.27 4.16
CA ARG A 895 34.49 -18.49 4.44
C ARG A 895 35.98 -18.09 4.49
N PRO A 896 36.76 -18.54 5.48
CA PRO A 896 38.19 -18.39 5.39
C PRO A 896 38.65 -19.09 4.10
N ARG A 897 39.16 -18.31 3.13
CA ARG A 897 39.78 -18.86 1.91
C ARG A 897 40.81 -19.88 2.36
N PHE A 898 40.50 -21.17 2.21
CA PHE A 898 41.46 -22.22 2.48
C PHE A 898 42.64 -22.03 1.51
N ARG A 899 43.78 -21.56 2.04
CA ARG A 899 45.05 -21.61 1.30
C ARG A 899 45.28 -23.06 0.93
N ALA A 900 45.34 -23.33 -0.38
CA ALA A 900 45.73 -24.62 -0.91
C ALA A 900 46.99 -25.13 -0.19
N PRO A 901 47.05 -26.41 0.23
CA PRO A 901 48.20 -26.93 0.94
C PRO A 901 49.42 -26.82 0.03
N SER A 902 50.43 -26.05 0.46
CA SER A 902 51.69 -25.92 -0.25
C SER A 902 52.30 -27.31 -0.41
N ALA A 903 52.51 -27.73 -1.66
CA ALA A 903 53.22 -28.96 -2.00
C ALA A 903 54.62 -28.95 -1.38
N ARG A 904 54.79 -29.61 -0.23
CA ARG A 904 56.14 -29.93 0.28
C ARG A 904 56.69 -31.07 -0.56
N ARG A 905 57.54 -30.71 -1.54
CA ARG A 905 58.50 -31.63 -2.17
C ARG A 905 59.30 -32.32 -1.06
N ARG A 906 59.15 -33.64 -0.94
CA ARG A 906 60.14 -34.50 -0.28
C ARG A 906 61.44 -34.42 -1.07
N VAL A 907 62.48 -33.89 -0.45
CA VAL A 907 63.87 -34.16 -0.87
C VAL A 907 64.38 -35.26 0.05
N SER A 908 64.86 -36.33 -0.58
CA SER A 908 65.48 -37.51 0.02
C SER A 908 66.70 -37.17 0.88
N ARG A 909 66.80 -37.80 2.05
CA ARG A 909 68.00 -38.53 2.50
C ARG A 909 67.60 -39.65 3.45
#